data_AF-A0A1E3BTR0-F1
#
_entry.id   AF-A0A1E3BTR0-F1
#
_cell.length_a   1.000
_cell.length_b   1.000
_cell.length_c   1.000
_cell.angle_alpha   90.00
_cell.angle_beta   90.00
_cell.angle_gamma   90.00
#
_symmetry.space_group_name_H-M   'P 1'
#
loop_
_entity.id
_entity.type
_entity.pdbx_description
1 polymer ?
#
loop_
_entity_poly.entity_id
_entity_poly.type
_entity_poly.pdbx_seq_one_letter_code
_entity_poly.pdbx_strand_id
1 'polypeptide(L)'
;MSITINPTSTKPPTRDNANPPAHLPVAKDVKQHPSKAGGENASVYFVGTATTILEWEGIRVLTDPNFLHAGDHVHLGPGVSSARRTNPSVDLHDLPRIDLVLLSHYHADHFDQKVEASLRRDLPIVSTSHAKKALSSKGDDSFSNVHDLEPFQQLMVNVKEETVQKQPRIRVTGMPGKHVAGPIEKINEYVSAIPPTNGWMVELGYETNKTFNTGYRIYISGDTLMVNDLKEIPKHYPDHPIDLMLVHLGGTTVPSPKMSPLAVMVTMDAKQGIELLRLIKPDVTIPIHYDDYEVFASPLEDFQKLVQQEGLGGGVVYLANLENRARWLESLLKENCPEVDLSSGPRVSAEQPQTAVPSSHSEVDSGFAQSPPQGQQSRTEHVTMAHEQYQEPSTPAIPRTVNDEPQQGHEIGLVSLSSGGGPCYIGPSSGYFFARRIFSRPDRRKNRQESVASVAGSSSLSAELLNSPATLPPRKENAIELSTRYFQTIHLMYPFLHEPSHMDAIERVYSSQENRPSDLFQVFMVFAVAALDLSRQHKVHLPVEGYYSAAMDYVEHTCGDGSVTGLQSLLLLMVYALHNPSCSLNIWNLNYQCLASVIDLGLQRDVRASSAFSISVLEQEMRNRVFWVAYTFDRVICTMMGRPIGVRDEACELRFPLDIADSDLIVANDPRSQHIQPSPLSYSIHLFKLARMNSEIKYIMHSISRDTPAYAYPPIRDIFSWQRDMIHSLQDWLCQIPQRSGRDCERMAQLCKIRYHEIMILLLRPSPVIPHPPEESFDLCFHHAVDLLRGFGELYRSGSLLYNRLVVHSILLSTFVMLYCIWKVPSTAAKCRVNELAADFNTSQNILSSIGEYWTEANRARDCVDEFSNVTLQRLLGNDQATASRSSPIANRTRPHLGNTHASSSSTEIHRDISRANADYGQVDSKIHQQLDYTENTAGTHDYINLFDDFLQGDFQGWSGMPDIDGLMWEFFH
;
A
#
# COMPACT_ATOMS: atom_id res chain seq x y z
N MET A 1 2.94 -40.29 22.67
CA MET A 1 1.69 -40.61 21.91
C MET A 1 2.02 -41.62 20.81
N SER A 2 1.04 -42.12 20.04
CA SER A 2 1.32 -42.94 18.86
C SER A 2 0.23 -42.85 17.79
N ILE A 3 0.65 -42.86 16.52
CA ILE A 3 -0.23 -42.98 15.35
C ILE A 3 0.09 -44.28 14.59
N THR A 4 -0.79 -44.70 13.69
CA THR A 4 -0.55 -45.86 12.83
C THR A 4 -0.76 -45.47 11.36
N ILE A 5 0.27 -45.64 10.55
CA ILE A 5 0.25 -45.44 9.10
C ILE A 5 0.17 -46.79 8.38
N ASN A 6 -0.27 -46.79 7.12
CA ASN A 6 -0.29 -48.00 6.31
C ASN A 6 0.34 -47.73 4.92
N PRO A 7 1.65 -47.98 4.74
CA PRO A 7 2.34 -47.78 3.46
C PRO A 7 1.80 -48.64 2.30
N THR A 8 1.04 -49.70 2.57
CA THR A 8 0.33 -50.48 1.54
C THR A 8 -0.93 -49.79 1.00
N SER A 9 -1.37 -48.69 1.64
CA SER A 9 -2.52 -47.90 1.21
C SER A 9 -2.18 -47.09 -0.04
N THR A 10 -2.86 -47.37 -1.15
CA THR A 10 -2.74 -46.62 -2.41
C THR A 10 -3.47 -45.27 -2.41
N LYS A 11 -3.95 -44.80 -1.24
CA LYS A 11 -4.68 -43.52 -1.14
C LYS A 11 -3.80 -42.35 -1.65
N PRO A 12 -4.35 -41.46 -2.51
CA PRO A 12 -3.69 -40.23 -2.95
C PRO A 12 -3.38 -39.28 -1.78
N PRO A 13 -2.46 -38.32 -1.93
CA PRO A 13 -2.27 -37.26 -0.94
C PRO A 13 -3.41 -36.22 -0.97
N THR A 14 -3.98 -35.94 -2.14
CA THR A 14 -5.10 -35.00 -2.30
C THR A 14 -6.46 -35.73 -2.29
N ARG A 15 -7.56 -34.99 -2.11
CA ARG A 15 -8.94 -35.53 -2.07
C ARG A 15 -9.58 -35.68 -3.45
N ASP A 16 -9.01 -35.01 -4.46
CA ASP A 16 -9.56 -34.79 -5.79
C ASP A 16 -8.86 -35.60 -6.89
N ASN A 17 -7.62 -36.06 -6.67
CA ASN A 17 -6.95 -37.00 -7.56
C ASN A 17 -7.27 -38.46 -7.18
N ALA A 18 -8.01 -39.18 -8.01
CA ALA A 18 -8.33 -40.60 -7.76
C ALA A 18 -7.15 -41.57 -8.01
N ASN A 19 -6.15 -41.18 -8.82
CA ASN A 19 -5.07 -42.05 -9.32
C ASN A 19 -3.70 -41.37 -9.12
N PRO A 20 -3.08 -41.48 -7.92
CA PRO A 20 -1.75 -40.93 -7.69
C PRO A 20 -0.68 -41.73 -8.45
N PRO A 21 0.43 -41.11 -8.89
CA PRO A 21 1.58 -41.85 -9.42
C PRO A 21 2.19 -42.78 -8.36
N ALA A 22 2.85 -43.86 -8.80
CA ALA A 22 3.43 -44.86 -7.89
C ALA A 22 4.75 -44.39 -7.22
N HIS A 23 5.51 -43.57 -7.94
CA HIS A 23 6.85 -43.12 -7.58
C HIS A 23 6.93 -41.59 -7.69
N LEU A 24 7.90 -40.99 -6.99
CA LEU A 24 8.29 -39.60 -7.22
C LEU A 24 8.86 -39.43 -8.64
N PRO A 25 8.72 -38.24 -9.26
CA PRO A 25 9.38 -37.96 -10.52
C PRO A 25 10.90 -38.04 -10.39
N VAL A 26 11.58 -38.28 -11.51
CA VAL A 26 13.04 -38.41 -11.56
C VAL A 26 13.68 -37.10 -11.10
N ALA A 27 14.54 -37.18 -10.07
CA ALA A 27 15.23 -36.02 -9.52
C ALA A 27 16.17 -35.39 -10.56
N LYS A 28 16.21 -34.05 -10.59
CA LYS A 28 17.02 -33.25 -11.53
C LYS A 28 18.54 -33.35 -11.25
N ASP A 29 18.91 -33.64 -10.01
CA ASP A 29 20.27 -33.96 -9.56
C ASP A 29 20.16 -34.97 -8.39
N VAL A 30 21.13 -35.86 -8.23
CA VAL A 30 21.13 -36.89 -7.17
C VAL A 30 22.48 -36.85 -6.46
N LYS A 31 22.44 -36.74 -5.13
CA LYS A 31 23.63 -36.75 -4.27
C LYS A 31 23.54 -37.89 -3.27
N GLN A 32 24.51 -38.80 -3.31
CA GLN A 32 24.64 -39.90 -2.35
C GLN A 32 25.56 -39.46 -1.21
N HIS A 33 25.15 -39.71 0.03
CA HIS A 33 25.98 -39.54 1.21
C HIS A 33 25.79 -40.70 2.20
N PRO A 34 26.87 -41.33 2.72
CA PRO A 34 28.26 -41.14 2.31
C PRO A 34 28.49 -41.64 0.87
N SER A 35 29.55 -41.17 0.21
CA SER A 35 29.89 -41.46 -1.20
C SER A 35 30.31 -42.91 -1.49
N LYS A 36 30.03 -43.84 -0.57
CA LYS A 36 30.13 -45.30 -0.70
C LYS A 36 28.97 -45.95 0.07
N ALA A 37 27.81 -45.98 -0.56
CA ALA A 37 26.72 -46.88 -0.19
C ALA A 37 26.35 -47.74 -1.41
N GLY A 38 25.87 -48.95 -1.15
CA GLY A 38 25.48 -49.92 -2.18
C GLY A 38 24.25 -50.69 -1.70
N GLY A 39 23.25 -49.94 -1.23
CA GLY A 39 22.14 -50.47 -0.44
C GLY A 39 21.32 -49.38 0.26
N GLU A 40 21.24 -48.17 -0.32
CA GLU A 40 20.49 -47.05 0.20
C GLU A 40 18.99 -47.37 0.26
N ASN A 41 18.42 -47.32 1.47
CA ASN A 41 16.99 -47.54 1.74
C ASN A 41 16.24 -46.27 2.15
N ALA A 42 16.89 -45.10 2.06
CA ALA A 42 16.34 -43.79 2.41
C ALA A 42 16.67 -42.74 1.35
N SER A 43 15.79 -41.76 1.15
CA SER A 43 16.05 -40.58 0.30
C SER A 43 15.37 -39.32 0.83
N VAL A 44 15.94 -38.16 0.48
CA VAL A 44 15.36 -36.83 0.70
C VAL A 44 15.14 -36.18 -0.65
N TYR A 45 13.89 -35.92 -1.02
CA TYR A 45 13.52 -35.23 -2.25
C TYR A 45 13.16 -33.78 -1.94
N PHE A 46 13.90 -32.82 -2.49
CA PHE A 46 13.64 -31.39 -2.28
C PHE A 46 12.63 -30.88 -3.31
N VAL A 47 11.49 -30.37 -2.82
CA VAL A 47 10.43 -29.80 -3.66
C VAL A 47 10.66 -28.29 -3.88
N GLY A 48 11.07 -27.58 -2.84
CA GLY A 48 11.35 -26.13 -2.83
C GLY A 48 10.84 -25.48 -1.54
N THR A 49 11.28 -24.27 -1.21
CA THR A 49 10.98 -23.59 0.06
C THR A 49 11.43 -24.49 1.24
N ALA A 50 10.60 -24.76 2.24
CA ALA A 50 10.84 -25.74 3.30
C ALA A 50 10.40 -27.17 2.93
N THR A 51 9.80 -27.37 1.75
CA THR A 51 9.12 -28.61 1.38
C THR A 51 10.11 -29.70 0.97
N THR A 52 10.13 -30.79 1.74
CA THR A 52 10.88 -32.02 1.44
C THR A 52 9.99 -33.24 1.56
N ILE A 53 10.36 -34.31 0.85
CA ILE A 53 9.76 -35.64 1.03
C ILE A 53 10.87 -36.58 1.49
N LEU A 54 10.72 -37.11 2.70
CA LEU A 54 11.57 -38.14 3.26
C LEU A 54 10.94 -39.49 2.92
N GLU A 55 11.66 -40.35 2.19
CA GLU A 55 11.24 -41.72 1.92
C GLU A 55 12.18 -42.70 2.62
N TRP A 56 11.63 -43.64 3.40
CA TRP A 56 12.40 -44.71 4.07
C TRP A 56 11.53 -45.95 4.29
N GLU A 57 12.01 -47.14 3.90
CA GLU A 57 11.22 -48.41 3.94
C GLU A 57 9.84 -48.26 3.26
N GLY A 58 9.75 -47.44 2.21
CA GLY A 58 8.50 -47.11 1.51
C GLY A 58 7.53 -46.21 2.29
N ILE A 59 7.88 -45.73 3.48
CA ILE A 59 7.13 -44.70 4.21
C ILE A 59 7.48 -43.33 3.62
N ARG A 60 6.49 -42.49 3.28
CA ARG A 60 6.72 -41.13 2.79
C ARG A 60 6.22 -40.06 3.76
N VAL A 61 7.14 -39.25 4.26
CA VAL A 61 6.89 -38.12 5.15
C VAL A 61 7.10 -36.81 4.39
N LEU A 62 6.06 -35.98 4.30
CA LEU A 62 6.10 -34.66 3.67
C LEU A 62 6.34 -33.60 4.75
N THR A 63 7.34 -32.74 4.57
CA THR A 63 7.63 -31.62 5.48
C THR A 63 7.09 -30.32 4.89
N ASP A 64 6.53 -29.44 5.72
CA ASP A 64 6.17 -28.04 5.40
C ASP A 64 5.69 -27.83 3.95
N PRO A 65 4.55 -28.42 3.56
CA PRO A 65 4.10 -28.47 2.18
C PRO A 65 3.68 -27.10 1.62
N ASN A 66 4.42 -26.64 0.62
CA ASN A 66 4.14 -25.44 -0.16
C ASN A 66 4.35 -25.69 -1.67
N PHE A 67 3.28 -25.57 -2.45
CA PHE A 67 3.15 -25.94 -3.87
C PHE A 67 2.60 -24.78 -4.74
N LEU A 68 2.82 -23.55 -4.28
CA LEU A 68 2.62 -22.32 -5.07
C LEU A 68 3.68 -22.17 -6.15
N HIS A 69 3.29 -21.64 -7.30
CA HIS A 69 4.12 -21.46 -8.49
C HIS A 69 4.81 -20.09 -8.52
N ALA A 70 5.83 -19.95 -9.36
CA ALA A 70 6.52 -18.67 -9.53
C ALA A 70 5.53 -17.58 -9.99
N GLY A 71 5.42 -16.50 -9.22
CA GLY A 71 4.43 -15.43 -9.41
C GLY A 71 3.18 -15.53 -8.52
N ASP A 72 2.89 -16.69 -7.92
CA ASP A 72 1.86 -16.79 -6.87
C ASP A 72 2.32 -16.07 -5.59
N HIS A 73 1.38 -15.67 -4.73
CA HIS A 73 1.67 -14.88 -3.53
C HIS A 73 1.20 -15.56 -2.24
N VAL A 74 2.03 -15.53 -1.21
CA VAL A 74 1.67 -15.89 0.17
C VAL A 74 1.32 -14.65 0.98
N HIS A 75 0.42 -14.81 1.96
CA HIS A 75 0.11 -13.80 2.96
C HIS A 75 0.85 -14.11 4.25
N LEU A 76 1.69 -13.17 4.73
CA LEU A 76 2.63 -13.39 5.83
C LEU A 76 2.24 -12.61 7.11
N GLY A 77 0.96 -12.25 7.23
CA GLY A 77 0.41 -11.39 8.27
C GLY A 77 -0.25 -10.12 7.70
N PRO A 78 -1.08 -9.40 8.48
CA PRO A 78 -1.92 -8.31 8.00
C PRO A 78 -1.15 -7.26 7.16
N GLY A 79 -1.60 -7.03 5.93
CA GLY A 79 -0.96 -6.11 4.98
C GLY A 79 0.35 -6.61 4.33
N VAL A 80 0.90 -7.76 4.74
CA VAL A 80 2.17 -8.31 4.22
C VAL A 80 1.90 -9.47 3.25
N SER A 81 2.49 -9.40 2.06
CA SER A 81 2.50 -10.50 1.10
C SER A 81 3.88 -10.67 0.48
N SER A 82 4.21 -11.88 0.00
CA SER A 82 5.44 -12.14 -0.74
C SER A 82 5.17 -13.00 -1.96
N ALA A 83 5.79 -12.63 -3.08
CA ALA A 83 5.73 -13.41 -4.31
C ALA A 83 6.70 -14.60 -4.25
N ARG A 84 6.22 -15.77 -4.67
CA ARG A 84 7.00 -16.99 -4.91
C ARG A 84 7.90 -16.77 -6.12
N ARG A 85 9.19 -17.09 -5.99
CA ARG A 85 10.22 -16.88 -7.01
C ARG A 85 10.45 -18.08 -7.92
N THR A 86 10.18 -19.28 -7.43
CA THR A 86 10.45 -20.55 -8.12
C THR A 86 9.21 -21.43 -8.16
N ASN A 87 9.08 -22.24 -9.21
CA ASN A 87 8.11 -23.32 -9.26
C ASN A 87 8.57 -24.48 -8.35
N PRO A 88 7.64 -25.22 -7.73
CA PRO A 88 7.98 -26.46 -7.03
C PRO A 88 8.57 -27.47 -8.04
N SER A 89 9.43 -28.37 -7.57
CA SER A 89 10.08 -29.34 -8.47
C SER A 89 9.14 -30.44 -8.97
N VAL A 90 7.96 -30.56 -8.36
CA VAL A 90 6.84 -31.46 -8.69
C VAL A 90 5.53 -30.80 -8.25
N ASP A 91 4.46 -30.99 -9.02
CA ASP A 91 3.12 -30.50 -8.67
C ASP A 91 2.45 -31.31 -7.56
N LEU A 92 1.59 -30.67 -6.77
CA LEU A 92 0.91 -31.30 -5.61
C LEU A 92 0.09 -32.54 -6.02
N HIS A 93 -0.56 -32.48 -7.19
CA HIS A 93 -1.39 -33.56 -7.73
C HIS A 93 -0.57 -34.69 -8.38
N ASP A 94 0.69 -34.42 -8.72
CA ASP A 94 1.68 -35.38 -9.24
C ASP A 94 2.52 -36.03 -8.13
N LEU A 95 2.20 -35.76 -6.85
CA LEU A 95 2.78 -36.48 -5.74
C LEU A 95 2.23 -37.92 -5.67
N PRO A 96 3.09 -38.92 -5.40
CA PRO A 96 2.63 -40.24 -5.04
C PRO A 96 2.00 -40.23 -3.63
N ARG A 97 1.57 -41.39 -3.12
CA ARG A 97 1.03 -41.49 -1.74
C ARG A 97 1.95 -40.79 -0.73
N ILE A 98 1.34 -40.10 0.23
CA ILE A 98 2.01 -39.55 1.43
C ILE A 98 1.37 -40.21 2.65
N ASP A 99 2.20 -40.63 3.61
CA ASP A 99 1.78 -41.35 4.80
C ASP A 99 1.64 -40.44 6.03
N LEU A 100 2.43 -39.36 6.08
CA LEU A 100 2.52 -38.42 7.21
C LEU A 100 2.95 -37.03 6.72
N VAL A 101 2.39 -35.97 7.33
CA VAL A 101 2.89 -34.60 7.20
C VAL A 101 3.52 -34.16 8.53
N LEU A 102 4.72 -33.59 8.47
CA LEU A 102 5.31 -32.81 9.57
C LEU A 102 5.22 -31.33 9.20
N LEU A 103 4.49 -30.53 9.98
CA LEU A 103 4.27 -29.11 9.72
C LEU A 103 4.83 -28.28 10.88
N SER A 104 5.92 -27.55 10.67
CA SER A 104 6.59 -26.73 11.69
C SER A 104 5.65 -25.71 12.33
N HIS A 105 4.85 -25.00 11.53
CA HIS A 105 3.80 -24.09 11.99
C HIS A 105 2.72 -23.84 10.91
N TYR A 106 1.55 -23.35 11.30
CA TYR A 106 0.47 -23.01 10.37
C TYR A 106 0.60 -21.58 9.86
N HIS A 107 1.24 -21.41 8.71
CA HIS A 107 1.47 -20.14 8.02
C HIS A 107 1.66 -20.38 6.51
N ALA A 108 1.40 -19.37 5.67
CA ALA A 108 1.16 -19.60 4.24
C ALA A 108 2.41 -19.99 3.41
N ASP A 109 3.61 -19.69 3.87
CA ASP A 109 4.89 -20.13 3.28
C ASP A 109 5.27 -21.58 3.65
N HIS A 110 4.74 -22.13 4.74
CA HIS A 110 4.92 -23.55 5.14
C HIS A 110 3.68 -24.43 4.90
N PHE A 111 2.51 -23.84 4.71
CA PHE A 111 1.24 -24.53 4.44
C PHE A 111 0.30 -23.60 3.65
N ASP A 112 0.41 -23.61 2.32
CA ASP A 112 -0.35 -22.70 1.47
C ASP A 112 -1.84 -23.09 1.30
N GLN A 113 -2.63 -22.19 0.70
CA GLN A 113 -4.07 -22.39 0.53
C GLN A 113 -4.43 -23.50 -0.48
N LYS A 114 -3.60 -23.75 -1.49
CA LYS A 114 -3.78 -24.85 -2.48
C LYS A 114 -3.53 -26.20 -1.80
N VAL A 115 -2.50 -26.30 -0.96
CA VAL A 115 -2.24 -27.46 -0.11
C VAL A 115 -3.40 -27.68 0.87
N GLU A 116 -3.83 -26.64 1.59
CA GLU A 116 -4.93 -26.75 2.53
C GLU A 116 -6.25 -27.17 1.85
N ALA A 117 -6.55 -26.66 0.65
CA ALA A 117 -7.75 -26.98 -0.11
C ALA A 117 -7.70 -28.39 -0.74
N SER A 118 -6.53 -28.87 -1.17
CA SER A 118 -6.40 -30.13 -1.90
C SER A 118 -6.14 -31.35 -1.02
N LEU A 119 -5.32 -31.26 0.04
CA LEU A 119 -4.96 -32.42 0.87
C LEU A 119 -6.19 -33.14 1.44
N ARG A 120 -6.14 -34.48 1.51
CA ARG A 120 -7.23 -35.28 2.10
C ARG A 120 -7.31 -35.10 3.61
N ARG A 121 -8.53 -34.94 4.13
CA ARG A 121 -8.77 -34.61 5.56
C ARG A 121 -8.41 -35.73 6.55
N ASP A 122 -8.22 -36.98 6.09
CA ASP A 122 -7.81 -38.12 6.93
C ASP A 122 -6.27 -38.34 6.98
N LEU A 123 -5.48 -37.56 6.24
CA LEU A 123 -4.02 -37.64 6.24
C LEU A 123 -3.48 -37.24 7.63
N PRO A 124 -2.59 -38.04 8.26
CA PRO A 124 -1.98 -37.68 9.54
C PRO A 124 -1.10 -36.44 9.39
N ILE A 125 -1.33 -35.42 10.22
CA ILE A 125 -0.49 -34.23 10.35
C ILE A 125 0.04 -34.15 11.78
N VAL A 126 1.34 -33.95 11.96
CA VAL A 126 1.97 -33.64 13.25
C VAL A 126 2.50 -32.20 13.20
N SER A 127 2.11 -31.37 14.17
CA SER A 127 2.40 -29.93 14.17
C SER A 127 2.36 -29.34 15.59
N THR A 128 2.28 -28.01 15.71
CA THR A 128 2.09 -27.31 16.99
C THR A 128 0.65 -27.35 17.47
N SER A 129 0.44 -27.12 18.77
CA SER A 129 -0.89 -26.98 19.39
C SER A 129 -1.75 -25.90 18.70
N HIS A 130 -1.12 -24.81 18.24
CA HIS A 130 -1.78 -23.76 17.46
C HIS A 130 -2.27 -24.27 16.10
N ALA A 131 -1.39 -24.90 15.32
CA ALA A 131 -1.73 -25.46 14.01
C ALA A 131 -2.83 -26.53 14.12
N LYS A 132 -2.75 -27.41 15.13
CA LYS A 132 -3.81 -28.38 15.40
C LYS A 132 -5.17 -27.72 15.63
N LYS A 133 -5.22 -26.65 16.43
CA LYS A 133 -6.46 -25.89 16.66
C LYS A 133 -7.01 -25.33 15.35
N ALA A 134 -6.18 -24.67 14.54
CA ALA A 134 -6.58 -24.06 13.27
C ALA A 134 -7.06 -25.09 12.23
N LEU A 135 -6.36 -26.21 12.08
CA LEU A 135 -6.65 -27.26 11.09
C LEU A 135 -7.86 -28.13 11.47
N SER A 136 -8.21 -28.20 12.77
CA SER A 136 -9.28 -29.08 13.29
C SER A 136 -10.60 -28.34 13.61
N SER A 137 -10.70 -27.03 13.35
CA SER A 137 -11.86 -26.20 13.73
C SER A 137 -12.63 -25.59 12.54
N LYS A 138 -12.58 -26.22 11.36
CA LYS A 138 -13.15 -25.70 10.10
C LYS A 138 -14.46 -26.40 9.68
N GLY A 139 -15.23 -26.90 10.64
CA GLY A 139 -16.49 -27.61 10.39
C GLY A 139 -16.28 -28.85 9.53
N ASP A 140 -17.11 -29.02 8.50
CA ASP A 140 -17.04 -30.14 7.54
C ASP A 140 -15.70 -30.24 6.78
N ASP A 141 -14.94 -29.14 6.72
CA ASP A 141 -13.64 -29.07 6.04
C ASP A 141 -12.45 -29.15 7.03
N SER A 142 -12.67 -29.64 8.26
CA SER A 142 -11.61 -29.89 9.24
C SER A 142 -10.75 -31.10 8.88
N PHE A 143 -9.44 -31.03 9.14
CA PHE A 143 -8.60 -32.23 9.16
C PHE A 143 -8.95 -33.09 10.38
N SER A 144 -9.20 -34.38 10.17
CA SER A 144 -9.69 -35.30 11.21
C SER A 144 -8.57 -36.00 11.98
N ASN A 145 -7.30 -35.75 11.64
CA ASN A 145 -6.15 -36.54 12.09
C ASN A 145 -4.90 -35.68 12.36
N VAL A 146 -5.07 -34.63 13.17
CA VAL A 146 -3.99 -33.70 13.52
C VAL A 146 -3.52 -33.90 14.96
N HIS A 147 -2.20 -34.03 15.13
CA HIS A 147 -1.51 -34.30 16.39
C HIS A 147 -0.57 -33.15 16.73
N ASP A 148 -0.62 -32.72 17.98
CA ASP A 148 0.24 -31.71 18.57
C ASP A 148 1.41 -32.37 19.31
N LEU A 149 2.58 -31.72 19.25
CA LEU A 149 3.73 -32.04 20.09
C LEU A 149 4.34 -30.76 20.63
N GLU A 150 4.49 -30.68 21.96
CA GLU A 150 5.31 -29.66 22.60
C GLU A 150 6.81 -30.07 22.58
N PRO A 151 7.76 -29.15 22.83
CA PRO A 151 9.17 -29.47 22.86
C PRO A 151 9.52 -30.67 23.76
N PHE A 152 10.33 -31.58 23.21
CA PHE A 152 10.74 -32.87 23.75
C PHE A 152 9.62 -33.91 23.98
N GLN A 153 8.36 -33.62 23.62
CA GLN A 153 7.31 -34.65 23.58
C GLN A 153 7.49 -35.58 22.37
N GLN A 154 7.15 -36.86 22.56
CA GLN A 154 7.40 -37.92 21.59
C GLN A 154 6.10 -38.57 21.06
N LEU A 155 6.07 -38.81 19.75
CA LEU A 155 5.04 -39.54 19.03
C LEU A 155 5.67 -40.70 18.25
N MET A 156 5.20 -41.92 18.51
CA MET A 156 5.60 -43.10 17.75
C MET A 156 4.70 -43.27 16.52
N VAL A 157 5.29 -43.34 15.34
CA VAL A 157 4.63 -43.68 14.08
C VAL A 157 4.80 -45.17 13.85
N ASN A 158 3.72 -45.92 14.01
CA ASN A 158 3.69 -47.37 13.82
C ASN A 158 3.31 -47.71 12.38
N VAL A 159 4.01 -48.67 11.77
CA VAL A 159 3.69 -49.20 10.44
C VAL A 159 2.73 -50.39 10.56
N LYS A 160 1.61 -50.33 9.82
CA LYS A 160 0.58 -51.39 9.80
C LYS A 160 0.96 -52.54 8.85
N GLU A 161 1.83 -53.43 9.31
CA GLU A 161 2.13 -54.68 8.60
C GLU A 161 2.22 -55.91 9.53
N GLU A 162 1.98 -57.08 8.92
CA GLU A 162 1.94 -58.39 9.54
C GLU A 162 3.28 -59.13 9.32
N THR A 163 3.80 -59.81 10.36
CA THR A 163 4.86 -60.84 10.29
C THR A 163 6.29 -60.44 9.86
N VAL A 164 6.96 -59.56 10.61
CA VAL A 164 8.44 -59.47 10.59
C VAL A 164 9.03 -59.42 12.01
N GLN A 165 10.18 -60.09 12.23
CA GLN A 165 10.93 -60.12 13.50
C GLN A 165 11.53 -58.76 13.90
N LYS A 166 11.50 -57.77 13.00
CA LYS A 166 12.11 -56.45 13.09
C LYS A 166 11.18 -55.47 12.37
N GLN A 167 10.39 -54.69 13.12
CA GLN A 167 9.33 -53.84 12.56
C GLN A 167 9.84 -52.39 12.40
N PRO A 168 9.76 -51.76 11.21
CA PRO A 168 10.17 -50.36 11.05
C PRO A 168 9.22 -49.43 11.81
N ARG A 169 9.78 -48.41 12.46
CA ARG A 169 9.05 -47.32 13.13
C ARG A 169 9.79 -46.01 12.98
N ILE A 170 9.03 -44.93 13.08
CA ILE A 170 9.59 -43.59 13.15
C ILE A 170 9.19 -43.00 14.51
N ARG A 171 10.15 -42.44 15.25
CA ARG A 171 9.83 -41.60 16.42
C ARG A 171 9.99 -40.15 16.03
N VAL A 172 8.92 -39.38 16.16
CA VAL A 172 8.93 -37.93 15.97
C VAL A 172 8.94 -37.30 17.36
N THR A 173 9.91 -36.41 17.61
CA THR A 173 9.98 -35.60 18.82
C THR A 173 9.91 -34.13 18.43
N GLY A 174 9.03 -33.35 19.06
CA GLY A 174 9.02 -31.89 18.85
C GLY A 174 10.33 -31.29 19.38
N MET A 175 10.99 -30.43 18.61
CA MET A 175 12.19 -29.70 19.03
C MET A 175 11.83 -28.22 19.25
N PRO A 176 12.49 -27.54 20.21
CA PRO A 176 12.20 -26.14 20.49
C PRO A 176 12.42 -25.26 19.25
N GLY A 177 11.45 -24.39 18.96
CA GLY A 177 11.51 -23.38 17.89
C GLY A 177 10.83 -22.09 18.32
N LYS A 178 11.36 -20.93 17.88
CA LYS A 178 10.82 -19.58 18.17
C LYS A 178 11.14 -18.61 17.05
N HIS A 179 10.11 -17.90 16.55
CA HIS A 179 10.26 -16.81 15.58
C HIS A 179 10.72 -15.48 16.20
N VAL A 180 10.71 -15.34 17.53
CA VAL A 180 11.14 -14.10 18.21
C VAL A 180 12.00 -14.46 19.42
N ALA A 181 13.00 -13.62 19.70
CA ALA A 181 13.92 -13.81 20.81
C ALA A 181 14.00 -12.56 21.70
N GLY A 182 14.16 -12.75 23.01
CA GLY A 182 14.35 -11.65 23.96
C GLY A 182 13.05 -10.94 24.36
N PRO A 183 13.06 -9.64 24.68
CA PRO A 183 11.89 -8.95 25.27
C PRO A 183 10.60 -9.00 24.44
N ILE A 184 10.71 -9.22 23.13
CA ILE A 184 9.60 -9.32 22.16
C ILE A 184 8.80 -10.62 22.35
N GLU A 185 9.40 -11.66 22.92
CA GLU A 185 8.78 -12.97 23.19
C GLU A 185 7.48 -12.84 24.00
N LYS A 186 7.48 -12.01 25.04
CA LYS A 186 6.32 -11.73 25.90
C LYS A 186 5.21 -10.95 25.21
N ILE A 187 5.51 -10.24 24.13
CA ILE A 187 4.52 -9.51 23.34
C ILE A 187 3.79 -10.51 22.43
N ASN A 188 4.51 -11.46 21.83
CA ASN A 188 3.87 -12.49 21.00
C ASN A 188 2.98 -13.45 21.82
N GLU A 189 3.38 -13.81 23.05
CA GLU A 189 2.54 -14.57 23.99
C GLU A 189 1.20 -13.87 24.32
N TYR A 190 1.15 -12.54 24.25
CA TYR A 190 -0.04 -11.76 24.61
C TYR A 190 -0.91 -11.37 23.40
N VAL A 191 -0.31 -11.20 22.22
CA VAL A 191 -0.99 -10.70 21.01
C VAL A 191 -1.31 -11.82 20.00
N SER A 192 -0.69 -13.01 20.10
CA SER A 192 -0.91 -14.16 19.19
C SER A 192 -0.69 -13.86 17.70
N ALA A 193 0.15 -12.86 17.37
CA ALA A 193 0.32 -12.35 16.01
C ALA A 193 1.27 -13.18 15.12
N ILE A 194 2.24 -13.88 15.72
CA ILE A 194 3.15 -14.79 15.01
C ILE A 194 2.93 -16.21 15.55
N PRO A 195 2.54 -17.19 14.72
CA PRO A 195 2.28 -18.56 15.17
C PRO A 195 3.48 -19.18 15.91
N PRO A 196 3.29 -20.03 16.93
CA PRO A 196 4.38 -20.82 17.49
C PRO A 196 4.87 -21.86 16.46
N THR A 197 6.17 -22.15 16.50
CA THR A 197 6.90 -22.97 15.53
C THR A 197 7.71 -24.07 16.20
N ASN A 198 7.79 -25.24 15.57
CA ASN A 198 8.52 -26.40 16.06
C ASN A 198 9.56 -26.86 15.04
N GLY A 199 10.72 -27.27 15.55
CA GLY A 199 11.57 -28.23 14.85
C GLY A 199 11.13 -29.68 15.10
N TRP A 200 11.78 -30.63 14.44
CA TRP A 200 11.50 -32.06 14.56
C TRP A 200 12.79 -32.86 14.72
N MET A 201 12.85 -33.75 15.71
CA MET A 201 13.80 -34.86 15.70
C MET A 201 13.06 -36.10 15.20
N VAL A 202 13.45 -36.59 14.04
CA VAL A 202 12.90 -37.77 13.40
C VAL A 202 13.92 -38.90 13.53
N GLU A 203 13.66 -39.82 14.45
CA GLU A 203 14.47 -41.03 14.62
C GLU A 203 13.88 -42.16 13.76
N LEU A 204 14.62 -42.60 12.75
CA LEU A 204 14.32 -43.78 11.96
C LEU A 204 14.92 -45.00 12.68
N GLY A 205 14.15 -46.07 12.84
CA GLY A 205 14.62 -47.22 13.61
C GLY A 205 13.68 -48.40 13.59
N TYR A 206 14.06 -49.46 14.30
CA TYR A 206 13.28 -50.69 14.32
C TYR A 206 12.91 -51.08 15.75
N GLU A 207 11.67 -51.54 15.93
CA GLU A 207 11.29 -52.23 17.15
C GLU A 207 11.71 -53.70 17.08
N THR A 208 12.45 -54.13 18.11
CA THR A 208 12.80 -55.52 18.38
C THR A 208 12.57 -55.79 19.86
N ASN A 209 11.86 -56.87 20.22
CA ASN A 209 11.53 -57.21 21.61
C ASN A 209 10.84 -56.08 22.42
N LYS A 210 10.01 -55.26 21.76
CA LYS A 210 9.36 -54.05 22.32
C LYS A 210 10.31 -52.89 22.69
N THR A 211 11.58 -52.97 22.31
CA THR A 211 12.53 -51.86 22.40
C THR A 211 12.73 -51.27 21.01
N PHE A 212 12.48 -49.97 20.88
CA PHE A 212 12.82 -49.22 19.67
C PHE A 212 14.31 -48.88 19.69
N ASN A 213 15.04 -49.37 18.68
CA ASN A 213 16.44 -49.04 18.45
C ASN A 213 16.51 -48.03 17.31
N THR A 214 16.92 -46.80 17.62
CA THR A 214 17.24 -45.77 16.62
C THR A 214 18.41 -46.24 15.75
N GLY A 215 18.27 -46.13 14.44
CA GLY A 215 19.33 -46.38 13.47
C GLY A 215 19.82 -45.14 12.72
N TYR A 216 18.99 -44.09 12.63
CA TYR A 216 19.34 -42.83 11.98
C TYR A 216 18.53 -41.66 12.57
N ARG A 217 19.11 -40.48 12.68
CA ARG A 217 18.49 -39.27 13.24
C ARG A 217 18.53 -38.10 12.27
N ILE A 218 17.35 -37.56 11.99
CA ILE A 218 17.16 -36.37 11.19
C ILE A 218 16.65 -35.25 12.10
N TYR A 219 17.46 -34.22 12.30
CA TYR A 219 17.02 -32.97 12.90
C TYR A 219 16.51 -32.04 11.80
N ILE A 220 15.26 -31.60 11.90
CA ILE A 220 14.67 -30.59 11.05
C ILE A 220 14.52 -29.36 11.94
N SER A 221 15.18 -28.25 11.60
CA SER A 221 15.20 -27.08 12.51
C SER A 221 13.81 -26.49 12.77
N GLY A 222 12.87 -26.68 11.83
CA GLY A 222 11.69 -25.84 11.72
C GLY A 222 12.08 -24.40 11.38
N ASP A 223 11.07 -23.56 11.21
CA ASP A 223 11.28 -22.15 10.89
C ASP A 223 11.49 -21.34 12.17
N THR A 224 12.72 -21.35 12.67
CA THR A 224 13.11 -20.78 13.97
C THR A 224 14.26 -19.80 13.82
N LEU A 225 14.46 -18.94 14.82
CA LEU A 225 15.71 -18.25 15.11
C LEU A 225 16.67 -19.12 15.93
N MET A 226 17.94 -18.71 15.99
CA MET A 226 18.92 -19.26 16.93
C MET A 226 18.62 -18.80 18.37
N VAL A 227 17.84 -19.60 19.10
CA VAL A 227 17.47 -19.34 20.51
C VAL A 227 18.24 -20.23 21.49
N ASN A 228 18.32 -19.80 22.75
CA ASN A 228 19.07 -20.53 23.79
C ASN A 228 18.56 -21.96 24.00
N ASP A 229 17.26 -22.21 23.83
CA ASP A 229 16.62 -23.51 24.05
C ASP A 229 17.15 -24.59 23.09
N LEU A 230 17.67 -24.21 21.92
CA LEU A 230 18.35 -25.11 20.99
C LEU A 230 19.59 -25.77 21.62
N LYS A 231 20.19 -25.14 22.64
CA LYS A 231 21.35 -25.67 23.39
C LYS A 231 20.99 -26.87 24.28
N GLU A 232 19.71 -27.14 24.50
CA GLU A 232 19.27 -28.38 25.15
C GLU A 232 19.33 -29.59 24.19
N ILE A 233 19.22 -29.39 22.87
CA ILE A 233 19.17 -30.49 21.89
C ILE A 233 20.41 -31.43 22.02
N PRO A 234 21.67 -30.94 22.00
CA PRO A 234 22.82 -31.83 22.20
C PRO A 234 22.88 -32.51 23.58
N LYS A 235 22.24 -31.94 24.61
CA LYS A 235 22.18 -32.54 25.96
C LYS A 235 21.19 -33.68 26.05
N HIS A 236 20.14 -33.66 25.23
CA HIS A 236 19.18 -34.76 25.09
C HIS A 236 19.72 -35.92 24.22
N TYR A 237 20.76 -35.68 23.42
CA TYR A 237 21.39 -36.67 22.55
C TYR A 237 22.93 -36.74 22.75
N PRO A 238 23.45 -36.99 23.97
CA PRO A 238 24.88 -36.90 24.25
C PRO A 238 25.69 -38.08 23.71
N ASP A 239 25.09 -39.27 23.62
CA ASP A 239 25.80 -40.53 23.34
C ASP A 239 25.89 -40.89 21.84
N HIS A 240 25.09 -40.23 20.99
CA HIS A 240 25.08 -40.45 19.54
C HIS A 240 24.78 -39.14 18.82
N PRO A 241 25.58 -38.75 17.80
CA PRO A 241 25.38 -37.52 17.03
C PRO A 241 24.06 -37.54 16.24
N ILE A 242 23.76 -36.41 15.62
CA ILE A 242 22.63 -36.23 14.70
C ILE A 242 23.16 -36.49 13.28
N ASP A 243 22.66 -37.52 12.60
CA ASP A 243 23.23 -37.92 11.31
C ASP A 243 22.93 -36.91 10.18
N LEU A 244 21.73 -36.34 10.17
CA LEU A 244 21.30 -35.35 9.19
C LEU A 244 20.63 -34.16 9.86
N MET A 245 20.98 -32.94 9.42
CA MET A 245 20.27 -31.70 9.74
C MET A 245 19.67 -31.07 8.49
N LEU A 246 18.35 -30.87 8.47
CA LEU A 246 17.66 -29.99 7.53
C LEU A 246 17.50 -28.62 8.19
N VAL A 247 18.23 -27.62 7.71
CA VAL A 247 18.28 -26.28 8.32
C VAL A 247 17.54 -25.25 7.47
N HIS A 248 16.59 -24.55 8.07
CA HIS A 248 15.83 -23.47 7.45
C HIS A 248 16.64 -22.18 7.52
N LEU A 249 16.89 -21.52 6.38
CA LEU A 249 17.82 -20.38 6.27
C LEU A 249 17.21 -19.17 5.54
N GLY A 250 15.93 -18.87 5.79
CA GLY A 250 15.24 -17.80 5.06
C GLY A 250 15.85 -16.42 5.33
N GLY A 251 16.39 -16.20 6.53
CA GLY A 251 16.69 -14.86 7.03
C GLY A 251 15.45 -13.95 6.93
N THR A 252 14.25 -14.54 7.00
CA THR A 252 12.98 -13.86 6.78
C THR A 252 12.86 -12.78 7.82
N THR A 253 12.50 -11.57 7.42
CA THR A 253 12.20 -10.49 8.34
C THR A 253 10.77 -10.04 8.18
N VAL A 254 10.12 -9.78 9.31
CA VAL A 254 8.77 -9.25 9.40
C VAL A 254 8.85 -7.89 10.11
N PRO A 255 8.47 -6.78 9.44
CA PRO A 255 8.22 -6.69 8.00
C PRO A 255 9.52 -6.79 7.17
N SER A 256 9.39 -6.82 5.83
CA SER A 256 10.44 -7.08 4.81
C SER A 256 11.85 -6.49 5.10
N PRO A 257 12.96 -7.11 4.63
CA PRO A 257 14.33 -6.71 5.01
C PRO A 257 14.69 -5.26 4.62
N LYS A 258 13.98 -4.73 3.62
CA LYS A 258 14.09 -3.36 3.12
C LYS A 258 13.61 -2.30 4.13
N MET A 259 12.92 -2.71 5.20
CA MET A 259 12.44 -1.83 6.29
C MET A 259 13.38 -1.80 7.50
N SER A 260 14.66 -2.17 7.37
CA SER A 260 15.65 -1.96 8.43
C SER A 260 15.69 -0.49 8.88
N PRO A 261 15.59 -0.17 10.19
CA PRO A 261 15.77 -1.06 11.35
C PRO A 261 14.48 -1.67 11.95
N LEU A 262 13.30 -1.46 11.35
CA LEU A 262 12.03 -2.04 11.81
C LEU A 262 11.87 -3.53 11.44
N ALA A 263 12.61 -4.00 10.44
CA ALA A 263 12.63 -5.38 9.99
C ALA A 263 13.17 -6.33 11.08
N VAL A 264 12.27 -7.05 11.79
CA VAL A 264 12.66 -8.05 12.80
C VAL A 264 12.88 -9.38 12.10
N MET A 265 14.07 -9.94 12.21
CA MET A 265 14.36 -11.28 11.69
C MET A 265 13.59 -12.32 12.49
N VAL A 266 12.84 -13.19 11.80
CA VAL A 266 11.96 -14.21 12.37
C VAL A 266 12.38 -15.65 12.02
N THR A 267 13.38 -15.82 11.15
CA THR A 267 13.98 -17.11 10.77
C THR A 267 15.50 -16.97 10.65
N MET A 268 16.26 -18.04 10.88
CA MET A 268 17.74 -17.97 10.85
C MET A 268 18.27 -17.43 9.52
N ASP A 269 19.24 -16.52 9.60
CA ASP A 269 20.11 -16.16 8.49
C ASP A 269 21.30 -17.14 8.38
N ALA A 270 22.13 -16.96 7.35
CA ALA A 270 23.36 -17.70 7.16
C ALA A 270 24.30 -17.71 8.38
N LYS A 271 24.36 -16.62 9.18
CA LYS A 271 25.23 -16.54 10.36
C LYS A 271 24.69 -17.40 11.51
N GLN A 272 23.40 -17.29 11.79
CA GLN A 272 22.74 -18.13 12.78
C GLN A 272 22.75 -19.61 12.36
N GLY A 273 22.62 -19.91 11.07
CA GLY A 273 22.80 -21.25 10.51
C GLY A 273 24.18 -21.86 10.81
N ILE A 274 25.26 -21.08 10.73
CA ILE A 274 26.61 -21.51 11.12
C ILE A 274 26.72 -21.71 12.64
N GLU A 275 26.05 -20.89 13.45
CA GLU A 275 26.01 -21.10 14.91
C GLU A 275 25.30 -22.41 15.27
N LEU A 276 24.17 -22.70 14.62
CA LEU A 276 23.44 -23.96 14.80
C LEU A 276 24.27 -25.16 14.32
N LEU A 277 24.95 -25.05 13.17
CA LEU A 277 25.87 -26.08 12.65
C LEU A 277 26.97 -26.41 13.66
N ARG A 278 27.58 -25.39 14.30
CA ARG A 278 28.60 -25.55 15.36
C ARG A 278 28.04 -26.13 16.66
N LEU A 279 26.78 -25.85 16.99
CA LEU A 279 26.09 -26.35 18.19
C LEU A 279 25.71 -27.83 18.05
N ILE A 280 25.11 -28.19 16.92
CA ILE A 280 24.56 -29.53 16.65
C ILE A 280 25.64 -30.51 16.18
N LYS A 281 26.58 -30.04 15.34
CA LYS A 281 27.65 -30.85 14.72
C LYS A 281 27.12 -32.15 14.06
N PRO A 282 26.17 -32.05 13.13
CA PRO A 282 25.66 -33.22 12.43
C PRO A 282 26.66 -33.76 11.40
N ASP A 283 26.53 -35.03 11.02
CA ASP A 283 27.37 -35.64 9.97
C ASP A 283 27.07 -35.03 8.59
N VAL A 284 25.79 -34.71 8.33
CA VAL A 284 25.32 -34.05 7.11
C VAL A 284 24.42 -32.86 7.44
N THR A 285 24.58 -31.75 6.73
CA THR A 285 23.63 -30.63 6.74
C THR A 285 23.13 -30.34 5.32
N ILE A 286 21.83 -30.25 5.16
CA ILE A 286 21.16 -29.78 3.94
C ILE A 286 20.45 -28.47 4.30
N PRO A 287 20.85 -27.32 3.73
CA PRO A 287 20.05 -26.11 3.82
C PRO A 287 18.75 -26.28 3.02
N ILE A 288 17.66 -25.70 3.52
CA ILE A 288 16.34 -25.54 2.90
C ILE A 288 15.78 -24.16 3.31
N HIS A 289 14.62 -23.79 2.80
CA HIS A 289 13.95 -22.51 3.09
C HIS A 289 14.84 -21.29 2.74
N TYR A 290 15.20 -21.12 1.46
CA TYR A 290 16.03 -20.02 0.96
C TYR A 290 15.65 -19.70 -0.51
N ASP A 291 16.01 -18.51 -1.01
CA ASP A 291 15.81 -18.00 -2.39
C ASP A 291 14.38 -18.00 -3.00
N ASP A 292 13.44 -18.75 -2.44
CA ASP A 292 12.15 -19.08 -3.06
C ASP A 292 11.02 -18.06 -2.82
N TYR A 293 11.20 -17.09 -1.91
CA TYR A 293 10.29 -15.95 -1.68
C TYR A 293 11.06 -14.62 -1.61
N GLU A 294 10.40 -13.50 -1.96
CA GLU A 294 11.02 -12.16 -1.94
C GLU A 294 11.43 -11.66 -0.54
N VAL A 295 10.81 -12.17 0.52
CA VAL A 295 11.11 -11.78 1.91
C VAL A 295 12.35 -12.47 2.49
N PHE A 296 12.88 -13.50 1.82
CA PHE A 296 14.08 -14.19 2.28
C PHE A 296 15.31 -13.32 2.07
N ALA A 297 15.89 -12.84 3.17
CA ALA A 297 17.04 -11.95 3.16
C ALA A 297 18.38 -12.67 3.03
N SER A 298 18.40 -13.98 3.30
CA SER A 298 19.61 -14.80 3.41
C SER A 298 19.69 -15.78 2.24
N PRO A 299 20.27 -15.39 1.09
CA PRO A 299 20.40 -16.29 -0.05
C PRO A 299 21.34 -17.45 0.24
N LEU A 300 21.18 -18.57 -0.48
CA LEU A 300 21.99 -19.78 -0.27
C LEU A 300 23.50 -19.50 -0.37
N GLU A 301 23.88 -18.59 -1.27
CA GLU A 301 25.26 -18.20 -1.54
C GLU A 301 25.96 -17.64 -0.28
N ASP A 302 25.24 -16.97 0.61
CA ASP A 302 25.85 -16.39 1.81
C ASP A 302 26.17 -17.46 2.86
N PHE A 303 25.30 -18.47 3.00
CA PHE A 303 25.62 -19.65 3.79
C PHE A 303 26.78 -20.44 3.18
N GLN A 304 26.81 -20.62 1.86
CA GLN A 304 27.93 -21.27 1.15
C GLN A 304 29.27 -20.57 1.42
N LYS A 305 29.32 -19.23 1.30
CA LYS A 305 30.51 -18.42 1.59
C LYS A 305 30.98 -18.62 3.03
N LEU A 306 30.08 -18.55 4.01
CA LEU A 306 30.46 -18.72 5.42
C LEU A 306 30.92 -20.17 5.73
N VAL A 307 30.24 -21.19 5.20
CA VAL A 307 30.66 -22.60 5.33
C VAL A 307 32.06 -22.81 4.77
N GLN A 308 32.39 -22.17 3.63
CA GLN A 308 33.70 -22.26 3.01
C GLN A 308 34.78 -21.50 3.81
N GLN A 309 34.48 -20.28 4.26
CA GLN A 309 35.39 -19.45 5.08
C GLN A 309 35.75 -20.13 6.41
N GLU A 310 34.78 -20.84 7.01
CA GLU A 310 34.93 -21.55 8.29
C GLU A 310 35.51 -22.98 8.13
N GLY A 311 35.76 -23.43 6.90
CA GLY A 311 36.30 -24.77 6.61
C GLY A 311 35.32 -25.93 6.89
N LEU A 312 34.01 -25.65 7.01
CA LEU A 312 32.97 -26.61 7.39
C LEU A 312 32.37 -27.38 6.19
N GLY A 313 32.82 -27.11 4.97
CA GLY A 313 32.22 -27.62 3.74
C GLY A 313 32.22 -29.15 3.54
N GLY A 314 32.97 -29.92 4.35
CA GLY A 314 33.04 -31.38 4.24
C GLY A 314 31.75 -32.12 4.59
N GLY A 315 30.81 -31.48 5.31
CA GLY A 315 29.54 -32.08 5.75
C GLY A 315 28.29 -31.35 5.27
N VAL A 316 28.38 -30.45 4.27
CA VAL A 316 27.22 -29.66 3.80
C VAL A 316 26.85 -30.02 2.35
N VAL A 317 25.59 -30.42 2.14
CA VAL A 317 25.06 -30.90 0.86
C VAL A 317 24.01 -29.92 0.32
N TYR A 318 24.41 -29.11 -0.67
CA TYR A 318 23.54 -28.14 -1.32
C TYR A 318 22.63 -28.77 -2.39
N LEU A 319 21.31 -28.71 -2.21
CA LEU A 319 20.32 -29.17 -3.20
C LEU A 319 19.83 -28.00 -4.08
N ALA A 320 20.75 -27.35 -4.78
CA ALA A 320 20.46 -26.17 -5.60
C ALA A 320 19.72 -26.51 -6.90
N ASN A 321 18.79 -25.64 -7.33
CA ASN A 321 18.14 -25.76 -8.64
C ASN A 321 19.16 -25.51 -9.80
N LEU A 322 18.77 -25.86 -11.03
CA LEU A 322 19.63 -25.76 -12.22
C LEU A 322 20.05 -24.31 -12.55
N GLU A 323 19.22 -23.32 -12.20
CA GLU A 323 19.47 -21.89 -12.41
C GLU A 323 20.43 -21.30 -11.37
N ASN A 324 20.31 -21.71 -10.10
CA ASN A 324 21.27 -21.40 -9.04
C ASN A 324 22.64 -22.00 -9.39
N ARG A 325 22.67 -23.23 -9.92
CA ARG A 325 23.91 -23.88 -10.38
C ARG A 325 24.48 -23.22 -11.65
N ALA A 326 23.64 -22.73 -12.55
CA ALA A 326 24.07 -21.91 -13.69
C ALA A 326 24.64 -20.56 -13.23
N ARG A 327 23.95 -19.81 -12.36
CA ARG A 327 24.44 -18.55 -11.77
C ARG A 327 25.77 -18.73 -11.03
N TRP A 328 25.92 -19.81 -10.28
CA TRP A 328 27.19 -20.17 -9.61
C TRP A 328 28.32 -20.48 -10.62
N LEU A 329 28.04 -21.24 -11.69
CA LEU A 329 29.01 -21.50 -12.75
C LEU A 329 29.39 -20.23 -13.53
N GLU A 330 28.41 -19.38 -13.85
CA GLU A 330 28.65 -18.07 -14.46
C GLU A 330 29.49 -17.15 -13.58
N SER A 331 29.27 -17.18 -12.25
CA SER A 331 30.05 -16.43 -11.28
C SER A 331 31.53 -16.87 -11.31
N LEU A 332 31.77 -18.18 -11.21
CA LEU A 332 33.11 -18.77 -11.33
C LEU A 332 33.78 -18.47 -12.68
N LEU A 333 33.03 -18.49 -13.78
CA LEU A 333 33.52 -18.11 -15.10
C LEU A 333 33.87 -16.62 -15.18
N LYS A 334 33.08 -15.72 -14.59
CA LYS A 334 33.38 -14.29 -14.53
C LYS A 334 34.62 -13.99 -13.68
N GLU A 335 34.83 -14.71 -12.57
CA GLU A 335 36.02 -14.56 -11.72
C GLU A 335 37.29 -15.09 -12.38
N ASN A 336 37.24 -16.26 -13.04
CA ASN A 336 38.44 -16.94 -13.55
C ASN A 336 38.72 -16.68 -15.04
N CYS A 337 37.72 -16.22 -15.81
CA CYS A 337 37.78 -16.00 -17.25
C CYS A 337 36.97 -14.74 -17.67
N PRO A 338 37.34 -13.53 -17.18
CA PRO A 338 36.56 -12.30 -17.41
C PRO A 338 36.45 -11.85 -18.87
N GLU A 339 37.29 -12.41 -19.76
CA GLU A 339 37.25 -12.21 -21.22
C GLU A 339 36.05 -12.91 -21.90
N VAL A 340 35.37 -13.85 -21.22
CA VAL A 340 34.30 -14.65 -21.80
C VAL A 340 32.96 -13.92 -21.69
N ASP A 341 32.46 -13.43 -22.83
CA ASP A 341 31.11 -12.87 -22.93
C ASP A 341 30.05 -13.97 -22.81
N LEU A 342 29.43 -14.04 -21.63
CA LEU A 342 28.32 -14.97 -21.36
C LEU A 342 26.97 -14.48 -21.91
N SER A 343 26.87 -13.25 -22.44
CA SER A 343 25.62 -12.74 -23.04
C SER A 343 25.34 -13.30 -24.44
N SER A 344 26.35 -13.89 -25.08
CA SER A 344 26.27 -14.52 -26.41
C SER A 344 26.21 -16.06 -26.35
N GLY A 345 25.39 -16.59 -25.44
CA GLY A 345 25.12 -18.03 -25.35
C GLY A 345 24.50 -18.63 -26.63
N PRO A 346 24.68 -19.95 -26.88
CA PRO A 346 24.16 -20.60 -28.08
C PRO A 346 22.63 -20.54 -28.11
N ARG A 347 22.07 -19.99 -29.20
CA ARG A 347 20.62 -19.99 -29.43
C ARG A 347 20.13 -21.41 -29.68
N VAL A 348 19.55 -22.03 -28.65
CA VAL A 348 18.81 -23.28 -28.82
C VAL A 348 17.53 -22.97 -29.57
N SER A 349 17.47 -23.34 -30.85
CA SER A 349 16.26 -23.26 -31.66
C SER A 349 15.17 -24.11 -31.02
N ALA A 350 14.01 -23.51 -30.76
CA ALA A 350 12.83 -24.21 -30.28
C ALA A 350 12.13 -24.98 -31.43
N GLU A 351 12.83 -25.95 -32.02
CA GLU A 351 12.18 -27.01 -32.79
C GLU A 351 11.73 -28.11 -31.83
N GLN A 352 10.45 -28.48 -31.93
CA GLN A 352 9.88 -29.57 -31.14
C GLN A 352 10.62 -30.88 -31.46
N PRO A 353 11.15 -31.61 -30.47
CA PRO A 353 11.66 -32.95 -30.71
C PRO A 353 10.51 -33.88 -31.10
N GLN A 354 10.37 -34.14 -32.40
CA GLN A 354 9.57 -35.28 -32.84
C GLN A 354 10.18 -36.55 -32.24
N THR A 355 9.33 -37.42 -31.71
CA THR A 355 9.71 -38.64 -31.01
C THR A 355 10.37 -39.66 -31.94
N ALA A 356 11.69 -39.54 -32.10
CA ALA A 356 12.51 -40.55 -32.78
C ALA A 356 12.64 -41.81 -31.90
N VAL A 357 11.80 -42.80 -32.17
CA VAL A 357 11.93 -44.16 -31.65
C VAL A 357 13.24 -44.76 -32.14
N PRO A 358 14.12 -45.32 -31.28
CA PRO A 358 15.32 -46.01 -31.75
C PRO A 358 14.93 -47.36 -32.36
N SER A 359 15.16 -47.49 -33.67
CA SER A 359 14.99 -48.75 -34.38
C SER A 359 16.14 -49.72 -34.07
N SER A 360 15.79 -50.92 -33.60
CA SER A 360 16.64 -52.09 -33.77
C SER A 360 16.17 -52.90 -35.00
N HIS A 361 17.10 -53.65 -35.58
CA HIS A 361 16.92 -54.62 -36.68
C HIS A 361 16.81 -54.08 -38.11
N SER A 362 17.99 -53.94 -38.71
CA SER A 362 18.46 -54.78 -39.85
C SER A 362 17.45 -55.29 -40.90
N GLU A 363 17.86 -55.04 -42.17
CA GLU A 363 17.65 -55.85 -43.39
C GLU A 363 16.50 -55.53 -44.40
N VAL A 364 16.95 -55.05 -45.57
CA VAL A 364 16.70 -55.62 -46.93
C VAL A 364 15.37 -55.31 -47.65
N ASP A 365 15.50 -54.35 -48.57
CA ASP A 365 15.11 -54.39 -50.01
C ASP A 365 13.69 -54.04 -50.53
N SER A 366 13.73 -53.27 -51.62
CA SER A 366 12.78 -53.19 -52.75
C SER A 366 11.38 -52.56 -52.59
N GLY A 367 11.00 -51.76 -53.62
CA GLY A 367 9.70 -51.97 -54.27
C GLY A 367 8.65 -50.84 -54.26
N PHE A 368 8.84 -49.83 -55.10
CA PHE A 368 7.82 -49.16 -55.94
C PHE A 368 6.32 -49.08 -55.54
N ALA A 369 5.82 -47.82 -55.64
CA ALA A 369 4.62 -47.39 -56.37
C ALA A 369 3.21 -47.31 -55.72
N GLN A 370 2.71 -46.06 -55.76
CA GLN A 370 1.39 -45.60 -56.22
C GLN A 370 0.10 -45.79 -55.38
N SER A 371 -0.65 -44.67 -55.38
CA SER A 371 -1.95 -44.36 -54.76
C SER A 371 -3.16 -44.86 -55.61
N PRO A 372 -4.40 -44.36 -55.41
CA PRO A 372 -5.42 -44.57 -54.36
C PRO A 372 -6.69 -45.22 -55.04
N PRO A 373 -7.98 -44.76 -54.99
CA PRO A 373 -8.82 -44.04 -54.00
C PRO A 373 -10.27 -44.64 -53.83
N GLN A 374 -11.20 -43.85 -53.25
CA GLN A 374 -12.70 -43.93 -53.31
C GLN A 374 -13.40 -45.04 -52.47
N GLY A 375 -14.62 -44.85 -51.92
CA GLY A 375 -15.48 -43.66 -51.80
C GLY A 375 -16.99 -43.99 -51.66
N GLN A 376 -17.78 -43.14 -50.97
CA GLN A 376 -19.28 -43.10 -50.97
C GLN A 376 -20.02 -44.33 -50.32
N GLN A 377 -21.29 -44.30 -49.86
CA GLN A 377 -22.35 -43.28 -49.85
C GLN A 377 -23.41 -43.52 -48.73
N SER A 378 -23.87 -42.41 -48.15
CA SER A 378 -25.21 -42.03 -47.63
C SER A 378 -26.42 -42.99 -47.53
N ARG A 379 -27.19 -42.85 -46.45
CA ARG A 379 -28.67 -42.74 -46.49
C ARG A 379 -29.23 -41.95 -45.29
N THR A 380 -30.34 -41.23 -45.49
CA THR A 380 -30.90 -40.23 -44.55
C THR A 380 -32.42 -40.38 -44.47
N GLU A 381 -33.05 -40.20 -43.30
CA GLU A 381 -34.48 -39.83 -43.18
C GLU A 381 -34.71 -38.78 -42.06
N HIS A 382 -35.77 -37.99 -42.27
CA HIS A 382 -36.13 -36.70 -41.64
C HIS A 382 -36.40 -36.76 -40.11
N VAL A 383 -36.11 -35.74 -39.25
CA VAL A 383 -36.17 -34.25 -39.26
C VAL A 383 -37.41 -33.65 -38.55
N THR A 384 -37.13 -32.82 -37.53
CA THR A 384 -37.83 -31.65 -36.90
C THR A 384 -37.75 -31.74 -35.37
N MET A 385 -37.76 -30.71 -34.52
CA MET A 385 -37.56 -29.23 -34.54
C MET A 385 -37.39 -28.79 -33.05
N ALA A 386 -36.80 -27.67 -32.61
CA ALA A 386 -35.82 -26.71 -33.15
C ALA A 386 -35.39 -25.75 -32.01
N HIS A 387 -34.18 -25.18 -32.07
CA HIS A 387 -33.94 -23.76 -31.79
C HIS A 387 -32.54 -23.34 -32.28
N GLU A 388 -32.48 -22.25 -33.05
CA GLU A 388 -31.28 -21.82 -33.78
C GLU A 388 -30.47 -20.77 -33.00
N GLN A 389 -29.15 -20.82 -33.18
CA GLN A 389 -28.24 -19.73 -32.80
C GLN A 389 -28.25 -18.64 -33.87
N TYR A 390 -28.30 -17.37 -33.46
CA TYR A 390 -28.03 -16.25 -34.36
C TYR A 390 -26.52 -15.98 -34.45
N GLN A 391 -26.02 -15.81 -35.67
CA GLN A 391 -24.66 -15.36 -35.96
C GLN A 391 -24.60 -13.83 -36.04
N GLU A 392 -23.53 -13.21 -35.52
CA GLU A 392 -23.18 -11.82 -35.84
C GLU A 392 -22.34 -11.72 -37.13
N PRO A 393 -22.38 -10.57 -37.84
CA PRO A 393 -21.73 -10.42 -39.15
C PRO A 393 -20.28 -9.91 -39.05
N SER A 394 -19.47 -10.32 -40.02
CA SER A 394 -18.07 -9.92 -40.16
C SER A 394 -17.90 -8.56 -40.85
N THR A 395 -16.99 -7.74 -40.32
CA THR A 395 -16.63 -6.39 -40.83
C THR A 395 -15.19 -6.40 -41.35
N PRO A 396 -14.85 -5.72 -42.48
CA PRO A 396 -13.60 -5.97 -43.19
C PRO A 396 -12.37 -5.24 -42.62
N ALA A 397 -11.18 -5.80 -42.92
CA ALA A 397 -9.90 -5.24 -42.52
C ALA A 397 -9.51 -3.97 -43.31
N ILE A 398 -8.89 -3.01 -42.62
CA ILE A 398 -8.28 -1.80 -43.19
C ILE A 398 -6.79 -1.75 -42.78
N PRO A 399 -5.86 -1.25 -43.63
CA PRO A 399 -4.42 -1.47 -43.43
C PRO A 399 -3.78 -0.61 -42.33
N ARG A 400 -2.67 -1.11 -41.76
CA ARG A 400 -1.80 -0.36 -40.84
C ARG A 400 -1.16 0.85 -41.53
N THR A 401 -1.30 2.03 -40.94
CA THR A 401 -0.41 3.18 -41.17
C THR A 401 0.57 3.36 -40.00
N VAL A 402 1.68 4.03 -40.28
CA VAL A 402 2.87 4.15 -39.41
C VAL A 402 2.86 5.48 -38.66
N ASN A 403 3.49 5.50 -37.47
CA ASN A 403 3.66 6.62 -36.52
C ASN A 403 2.44 7.00 -35.67
N ASP A 404 2.32 6.37 -34.50
CA ASP A 404 1.71 6.96 -33.30
C ASP A 404 2.80 7.03 -32.20
N GLU A 405 3.12 8.24 -31.72
CA GLU A 405 3.69 8.37 -30.38
C GLU A 405 2.61 8.01 -29.34
N PRO A 406 2.96 7.36 -28.21
CA PRO A 406 1.98 7.06 -27.18
C PRO A 406 1.37 8.36 -26.62
N GLN A 407 0.05 8.46 -26.66
CA GLN A 407 -0.71 9.67 -26.32
C GLN A 407 -0.36 10.20 -24.92
N GLN A 408 0.34 11.34 -24.90
CA GLN A 408 1.05 11.93 -23.76
C GLN A 408 0.16 12.47 -22.60
N GLY A 409 -1.10 12.03 -22.52
CA GLY A 409 -2.08 12.38 -21.48
C GLY A 409 -2.88 11.19 -20.93
N HIS A 410 -2.62 9.96 -21.40
CA HIS A 410 -3.32 8.73 -21.00
C HIS A 410 -2.44 7.78 -20.15
N GLU A 411 -1.69 8.30 -19.18
CA GLU A 411 -1.04 7.45 -18.17
C GLU A 411 -2.08 6.86 -17.20
N ILE A 412 -2.73 5.77 -17.62
CA ILE A 412 -3.50 4.89 -16.74
C ILE A 412 -2.49 4.10 -15.90
N GLY A 413 -2.08 4.67 -14.78
CA GLY A 413 -1.18 4.00 -13.83
C GLY A 413 -1.94 3.13 -12.85
N LEU A 414 -1.91 1.82 -13.11
CA LEU A 414 -1.77 0.87 -12.02
C LEU A 414 -0.37 1.08 -11.43
N VAL A 415 -0.29 1.71 -10.25
CA VAL A 415 0.97 2.11 -9.61
C VAL A 415 1.28 1.17 -8.45
N SER A 416 2.42 0.49 -8.55
CA SER A 416 3.03 -0.21 -7.42
C SER A 416 3.72 0.84 -6.53
N LEU A 417 2.91 1.51 -5.71
CA LEU A 417 3.35 2.58 -4.82
C LEU A 417 4.30 2.07 -3.72
N SER A 418 4.30 0.78 -3.43
CA SER A 418 5.27 0.13 -2.55
C SER A 418 6.00 -0.98 -3.29
N SER A 419 7.30 -1.16 -3.02
CA SER A 419 8.13 -2.19 -3.65
C SER A 419 7.67 -3.60 -3.29
N GLY A 420 6.76 -4.17 -4.08
CA GLY A 420 6.17 -5.50 -3.90
C GLY A 420 4.66 -5.50 -3.62
N GLY A 421 4.02 -4.32 -3.57
CA GLY A 421 2.56 -4.24 -3.51
C GLY A 421 1.93 -4.50 -4.88
N GLY A 422 0.84 -5.27 -4.92
CA GLY A 422 -0.03 -5.36 -6.09
C GLY A 422 -0.45 -3.94 -6.50
N PRO A 423 -0.38 -3.58 -7.80
CA PRO A 423 -0.44 -2.19 -8.19
C PRO A 423 -1.84 -1.61 -7.91
N CYS A 424 -1.87 -0.48 -7.22
CA CYS A 424 -3.12 0.20 -6.87
C CYS A 424 -3.48 1.21 -7.97
N TYR A 425 -4.77 1.43 -8.19
CA TYR A 425 -5.19 2.47 -9.13
C TYR A 425 -5.04 3.86 -8.49
N ILE A 426 -4.22 4.68 -9.14
CA ILE A 426 -4.19 6.14 -8.99
C ILE A 426 -4.58 6.71 -10.34
N GLY A 427 -5.48 7.70 -10.35
CA GLY A 427 -5.87 8.39 -11.57
C GLY A 427 -5.32 9.81 -11.72
N PRO A 428 -5.62 10.47 -12.85
CA PRO A 428 -5.01 11.74 -13.23
C PRO A 428 -5.21 12.89 -12.23
N SER A 429 -6.38 12.99 -11.59
CA SER A 429 -6.67 14.09 -10.65
C SER A 429 -5.87 14.02 -9.33
N SER A 430 -5.10 12.96 -9.09
CA SER A 430 -4.29 12.84 -7.86
C SER A 430 -3.12 13.81 -7.76
N GLY A 431 -2.60 14.27 -8.92
CA GLY A 431 -1.30 14.93 -9.00
C GLY A 431 -0.09 13.99 -9.02
N TYR A 432 -0.27 12.68 -8.89
CA TYR A 432 0.82 11.70 -8.93
C TYR A 432 1.55 11.71 -10.28
N PHE A 433 0.85 11.53 -11.41
CA PHE A 433 1.48 11.52 -12.74
C PHE A 433 2.13 12.85 -13.09
N PHE A 434 1.53 13.94 -12.61
CA PHE A 434 2.11 15.27 -12.71
C PHE A 434 3.47 15.33 -12.01
N ALA A 435 3.53 14.97 -10.72
CA ALA A 435 4.78 14.92 -9.97
C ALA A 435 5.79 13.92 -10.60
N ARG A 436 5.36 12.73 -10.99
CA ARG A 436 6.22 11.73 -11.65
C ARG A 436 6.84 12.27 -12.95
N ARG A 437 6.06 12.96 -13.79
CA ARG A 437 6.54 13.58 -15.04
C ARG A 437 7.57 14.69 -14.81
N ILE A 438 7.52 15.36 -13.66
CA ILE A 438 8.47 16.42 -13.28
C ILE A 438 9.78 15.82 -12.76
N PHE A 439 9.70 14.74 -11.99
CA PHE A 439 10.83 14.24 -11.19
C PHE A 439 11.47 12.93 -11.70
N SER A 440 10.96 12.34 -12.79
CA SER A 440 11.55 11.15 -13.44
C SER A 440 12.72 11.48 -14.37
N ARG A 441 13.73 10.61 -14.41
CA ARG A 441 14.88 10.70 -15.33
C ARG A 441 14.66 9.94 -16.65
N PRO A 442 15.14 10.47 -17.79
CA PRO A 442 15.47 9.66 -18.96
C PRO A 442 16.60 8.66 -18.64
N ASP A 443 16.68 7.58 -19.40
CA ASP A 443 17.34 6.34 -18.97
C ASP A 443 18.86 6.46 -18.70
N ARG A 444 19.28 6.01 -17.51
CA ARG A 444 20.68 5.73 -17.18
C ARG A 444 20.81 4.63 -16.11
N ARG A 445 20.18 3.48 -16.33
CA ARG A 445 20.25 2.29 -15.45
C ARG A 445 21.64 1.62 -15.44
N LYS A 446 22.65 2.27 -14.84
CA LYS A 446 23.94 1.67 -14.42
C LYS A 446 24.57 2.46 -13.26
N ASN A 447 24.96 1.72 -12.21
CA ASN A 447 25.84 2.13 -11.09
C ASN A 447 25.59 3.49 -10.42
N ARG A 448 24.82 3.48 -9.32
CA ARG A 448 25.29 4.15 -8.10
C ARG A 448 24.72 3.50 -6.82
N GLN A 449 25.62 3.03 -5.97
CA GLN A 449 25.37 2.60 -4.60
C GLN A 449 25.41 3.82 -3.66
N GLU A 450 24.79 3.68 -2.49
CA GLU A 450 25.03 4.44 -1.24
C GLU A 450 24.83 5.97 -1.27
N SER A 451 23.79 6.47 -0.58
CA SER A 451 23.95 7.13 0.74
C SER A 451 22.74 7.99 1.15
N VAL A 452 21.74 7.41 1.83
CA VAL A 452 21.04 8.04 2.97
C VAL A 452 20.61 6.92 3.92
N ALA A 453 21.13 6.93 5.14
CA ALA A 453 20.62 6.16 6.26
C ALA A 453 20.35 7.13 7.42
N SER A 454 19.23 6.95 8.12
CA SER A 454 18.67 7.88 9.14
C SER A 454 18.26 9.26 8.57
N VAL A 455 17.18 9.92 9.00
CA VAL A 455 16.48 9.88 10.31
C VAL A 455 14.96 9.97 10.11
N ALA A 456 14.22 8.89 10.40
CA ALA A 456 12.76 8.91 10.57
C ALA A 456 12.27 7.82 11.56
N GLY A 457 13.11 7.50 12.55
CA GLY A 457 12.83 6.51 13.59
C GLY A 457 12.40 7.16 14.91
N SER A 458 11.27 7.85 14.93
CA SER A 458 10.63 8.30 16.18
C SER A 458 9.14 8.61 15.99
N SER A 459 8.33 8.18 16.97
CA SER A 459 6.96 8.65 17.32
C SER A 459 5.69 8.09 16.64
N SER A 460 5.61 6.80 16.25
CA SER A 460 4.31 6.11 16.05
C SER A 460 4.11 4.79 16.83
N LEU A 461 5.18 4.16 17.33
CA LEU A 461 5.15 2.88 18.07
C LEU A 461 4.57 2.96 19.51
N SER A 462 3.77 3.99 19.80
CA SER A 462 3.31 4.35 21.16
C SER A 462 1.82 4.70 21.28
N ALA A 463 1.03 4.64 20.21
CA ALA A 463 -0.41 4.90 20.31
C ALA A 463 -1.16 3.64 20.79
N GLU A 464 -1.45 2.70 19.89
CA GLU A 464 -2.39 1.59 20.15
C GLU A 464 -1.94 0.62 21.24
N LEU A 465 -0.62 0.45 21.46
CA LEU A 465 -0.05 -0.38 22.52
C LEU A 465 -0.15 0.22 23.94
N LEU A 466 -0.58 1.48 24.10
CA LEU A 466 -0.72 2.15 25.40
C LEU A 466 -2.16 2.49 25.79
N ASN A 467 -3.14 2.29 24.88
CA ASN A 467 -4.51 2.70 25.14
C ASN A 467 -5.28 1.65 25.93
N SER A 468 -5.30 1.84 27.25
CA SER A 468 -6.47 1.42 28.02
C SER A 468 -7.67 2.25 27.56
N PRO A 469 -8.86 1.65 27.31
CA PRO A 469 -10.08 2.39 26.99
C PRO A 469 -10.31 3.51 28.02
N ALA A 470 -10.43 4.74 27.54
CA ALA A 470 -10.60 5.89 28.43
C ALA A 470 -12.03 5.90 29.01
N THR A 471 -12.14 6.07 30.32
CA THR A 471 -13.44 6.34 30.95
C THR A 471 -13.97 7.70 30.54
N LEU A 472 -15.29 7.89 30.63
CA LEU A 472 -15.91 9.22 30.53
C LEU A 472 -15.20 10.23 31.46
N PRO A 473 -15.06 11.51 31.05
CA PRO A 473 -14.52 12.55 31.93
C PRO A 473 -15.26 12.57 33.28
N PRO A 474 -14.56 12.56 34.43
CA PRO A 474 -15.20 12.47 35.74
C PRO A 474 -16.06 13.70 36.11
N ARG A 475 -15.88 14.79 35.36
CA ARG A 475 -16.71 16.00 35.40
C ARG A 475 -17.41 16.15 34.05
N LYS A 476 -18.74 16.26 34.08
CA LYS A 476 -19.57 16.41 32.88
C LYS A 476 -19.29 17.73 32.15
N GLU A 477 -18.86 18.76 32.88
CA GLU A 477 -18.43 20.05 32.35
C GLU A 477 -17.30 19.88 31.32
N ASN A 478 -16.33 19.00 31.58
CA ASN A 478 -15.23 18.71 30.65
C ASN A 478 -15.73 18.01 29.37
N ALA A 479 -16.73 17.13 29.47
CA ALA A 479 -17.36 16.48 28.31
C ALA A 479 -18.14 17.48 27.44
N ILE A 480 -18.82 18.44 28.07
CA ILE A 480 -19.49 19.55 27.39
C ILE A 480 -18.47 20.46 26.71
N GLU A 481 -17.36 20.80 27.37
CA GLU A 481 -16.29 21.63 26.79
C GLU A 481 -15.64 20.97 25.56
N LEU A 482 -15.28 19.67 25.65
CA LEU A 482 -14.78 18.90 24.51
C LEU A 482 -15.78 18.87 23.34
N SER A 483 -17.06 18.62 23.63
CA SER A 483 -18.10 18.57 22.58
C SER A 483 -18.34 19.94 21.96
N THR A 484 -18.42 20.99 22.78
CA THR A 484 -18.53 22.39 22.32
C THR A 484 -17.40 22.73 21.35
N ARG A 485 -16.18 22.28 21.67
CA ARG A 485 -15.03 22.47 20.78
C ARG A 485 -15.20 21.77 19.43
N TYR A 486 -15.68 20.52 19.40
CA TYR A 486 -15.98 19.81 18.15
C TYR A 486 -16.99 20.60 17.28
N PHE A 487 -18.07 21.12 17.89
CA PHE A 487 -19.08 21.90 17.16
C PHE A 487 -18.55 23.24 16.66
N GLN A 488 -17.60 23.85 17.37
CA GLN A 488 -16.91 25.08 16.95
C GLN A 488 -15.82 24.88 15.87
N THR A 489 -15.36 23.65 15.60
CA THR A 489 -14.28 23.40 14.62
C THR A 489 -14.68 22.47 13.49
N ILE A 490 -14.94 21.20 13.79
CA ILE A 490 -15.18 20.15 12.81
C ILE A 490 -16.57 20.27 12.18
N HIS A 491 -17.61 20.48 13.01
CA HIS A 491 -18.99 20.57 12.52
C HIS A 491 -19.18 21.69 11.49
N LEU A 492 -18.47 22.81 11.61
CA LEU A 492 -18.55 23.92 10.62
C LEU A 492 -18.13 23.49 9.20
N MET A 493 -17.27 22.48 9.07
CA MET A 493 -16.93 21.86 7.79
C MET A 493 -17.87 20.68 7.47
N TYR A 494 -18.20 19.88 8.49
CA TYR A 494 -18.89 18.61 8.37
C TYR A 494 -20.11 18.54 9.34
N PRO A 495 -21.23 19.22 9.02
CA PRO A 495 -22.38 19.39 9.93
C PRO A 495 -23.32 18.17 9.95
N PHE A 496 -22.78 16.96 10.09
CA PHE A 496 -23.55 15.70 10.02
C PHE A 496 -24.11 15.24 11.37
N LEU A 497 -23.72 15.87 12.49
CA LEU A 497 -24.36 15.72 13.81
C LEU A 497 -25.20 16.97 14.14
N HIS A 498 -26.17 16.83 15.03
CA HIS A 498 -26.99 17.93 15.55
C HIS A 498 -26.57 18.27 16.98
N GLU A 499 -26.16 19.52 17.25
CA GLU A 499 -25.54 19.89 18.53
C GLU A 499 -26.44 19.62 19.75
N PRO A 500 -27.71 20.08 19.81
CA PRO A 500 -28.60 19.77 20.93
C PRO A 500 -28.78 18.26 21.18
N SER A 501 -28.96 17.47 20.11
CA SER A 501 -29.18 16.02 20.25
C SER A 501 -27.94 15.28 20.74
N HIS A 502 -26.74 15.80 20.45
CA HIS A 502 -25.48 15.32 21.01
C HIS A 502 -25.34 15.70 22.49
N MET A 503 -25.72 16.92 22.89
CA MET A 503 -25.73 17.32 24.30
C MET A 503 -26.72 16.49 25.13
N ASP A 504 -27.88 16.14 24.56
CA ASP A 504 -28.83 15.19 25.16
C ASP A 504 -28.24 13.76 25.26
N ALA A 505 -27.38 13.35 24.33
CA ALA A 505 -26.68 12.07 24.40
C ALA A 505 -25.67 12.03 25.56
N ILE A 506 -24.95 13.13 25.79
CA ILE A 506 -24.10 13.28 26.98
C ILE A 506 -24.93 13.17 28.26
N GLU A 507 -26.12 13.78 28.34
CA GLU A 507 -27.01 13.64 29.51
C GLU A 507 -27.42 12.19 29.75
N ARG A 508 -27.80 11.45 28.70
CA ARG A 508 -28.14 10.01 28.81
C ARG A 508 -26.96 9.19 29.31
N VAL A 509 -25.80 9.35 28.67
CA VAL A 509 -24.56 8.62 28.99
C VAL A 509 -24.09 8.85 30.43
N TYR A 510 -24.24 10.07 30.97
CA TYR A 510 -23.88 10.38 32.37
C TYR A 510 -24.95 9.98 33.39
N SER A 511 -26.24 10.05 33.04
CA SER A 511 -27.33 9.69 33.96
C SER A 511 -27.49 8.18 34.18
N SER A 512 -26.86 7.35 33.34
CA SER A 512 -26.80 5.87 33.47
C SER A 512 -28.17 5.16 33.44
N GLN A 513 -29.22 5.81 32.90
CA GLN A 513 -30.58 5.24 32.87
C GLN A 513 -30.84 4.39 31.61
N GLU A 514 -30.34 4.81 30.45
CA GLU A 514 -30.42 4.07 29.17
C GLU A 514 -29.19 4.37 28.29
N ASN A 515 -28.05 3.74 28.57
CA ASN A 515 -26.84 3.94 27.76
C ASN A 515 -26.93 3.14 26.44
N ARG A 516 -27.28 3.82 25.35
CA ARG A 516 -27.33 3.22 24.00
C ARG A 516 -25.91 3.07 23.44
N PRO A 517 -25.54 1.94 22.81
CA PRO A 517 -24.22 1.77 22.18
C PRO A 517 -23.88 2.90 21.21
N SER A 518 -24.86 3.38 20.43
CA SER A 518 -24.71 4.49 19.50
C SER A 518 -24.42 5.82 20.18
N ASP A 519 -25.07 6.11 21.32
CA ASP A 519 -24.81 7.33 22.09
C ASP A 519 -23.37 7.30 22.65
N LEU A 520 -22.95 6.16 23.21
CA LEU A 520 -21.58 5.96 23.71
C LEU A 520 -20.54 6.10 22.59
N PHE A 521 -20.75 5.43 21.46
CA PHE A 521 -19.85 5.51 20.30
C PHE A 521 -19.68 6.96 19.82
N GLN A 522 -20.78 7.67 19.58
CA GLN A 522 -20.73 9.04 19.06
C GLN A 522 -20.10 10.01 20.09
N VAL A 523 -20.43 9.87 21.38
CA VAL A 523 -19.85 10.68 22.45
C VAL A 523 -18.34 10.47 22.57
N PHE A 524 -17.86 9.22 22.61
CA PHE A 524 -16.43 8.94 22.67
C PHE A 524 -15.67 9.37 21.40
N MET A 525 -16.24 9.17 20.20
CA MET A 525 -15.61 9.64 18.97
C MET A 525 -15.54 11.17 18.86
N VAL A 526 -16.58 11.90 19.31
CA VAL A 526 -16.53 13.37 19.40
C VAL A 526 -15.46 13.81 20.40
N PHE A 527 -15.31 13.13 21.55
CA PHE A 527 -14.22 13.40 22.49
C PHE A 527 -12.84 13.12 21.87
N ALA A 528 -12.66 12.00 21.16
CA ALA A 528 -11.41 11.66 20.50
C ALA A 528 -11.00 12.74 19.49
N VAL A 529 -11.92 13.15 18.60
CA VAL A 529 -11.66 14.19 17.59
C VAL A 529 -11.42 15.56 18.23
N ALA A 530 -12.20 15.96 19.24
CA ALA A 530 -12.02 17.24 19.93
C ALA A 530 -10.70 17.29 20.72
N ALA A 531 -10.37 16.20 21.42
CA ALA A 531 -9.12 16.07 22.15
C ALA A 531 -7.92 16.11 21.19
N LEU A 532 -8.04 15.56 19.98
CA LEU A 532 -6.99 15.60 18.96
C LEU A 532 -6.68 17.04 18.51
N ASP A 533 -7.71 17.83 18.24
CA ASP A 533 -7.59 19.26 17.89
C ASP A 533 -6.96 20.06 19.04
N LEU A 534 -7.50 19.96 20.26
CA LEU A 534 -7.01 20.68 21.43
C LEU A 534 -5.59 20.29 21.83
N SER A 535 -5.28 18.99 21.77
CA SER A 535 -3.96 18.45 22.11
C SER A 535 -2.87 19.09 21.25
N ARG A 536 -3.13 19.17 19.93
CA ARG A 536 -2.21 19.77 18.95
C ARG A 536 -2.18 21.29 19.06
N GLN A 537 -3.34 21.95 19.16
CA GLN A 537 -3.42 23.41 19.24
C GLN A 537 -2.70 23.98 20.48
N HIS A 538 -2.85 23.32 21.64
CA HIS A 538 -2.29 23.79 22.90
C HIS A 538 -1.00 23.06 23.32
N LYS A 539 -0.52 22.09 22.53
CA LYS A 539 0.60 21.19 22.84
C LYS A 539 0.46 20.52 24.23
N VAL A 540 -0.76 20.05 24.54
CA VAL A 540 -1.11 19.35 25.79
C VAL A 540 -1.43 17.89 25.50
N HIS A 541 -1.05 16.97 26.39
CA HIS A 541 -1.43 15.57 26.24
C HIS A 541 -2.86 15.33 26.74
N LEU A 542 -3.73 14.85 25.86
CA LEU A 542 -5.10 14.42 26.16
C LEU A 542 -5.25 12.95 25.74
N PRO A 543 -6.16 12.16 26.36
CA PRO A 543 -6.29 10.72 26.10
C PRO A 543 -7.07 10.44 24.81
N VAL A 544 -6.56 10.93 23.68
CA VAL A 544 -7.24 10.90 22.38
C VAL A 544 -7.51 9.46 21.94
N GLU A 545 -6.47 8.64 21.94
CA GLU A 545 -6.51 7.28 21.42
C GLU A 545 -7.15 6.32 22.45
N GLY A 546 -7.18 6.70 23.74
CA GLY A 546 -8.01 6.07 24.76
C GLY A 546 -9.51 6.30 24.53
N TYR A 547 -9.94 7.50 24.12
CA TYR A 547 -11.34 7.74 23.72
C TYR A 547 -11.70 7.00 22.42
N TYR A 548 -10.79 6.96 21.44
CA TYR A 548 -10.98 6.15 20.23
C TYR A 548 -11.14 4.66 20.57
N SER A 549 -10.26 4.11 21.40
CA SER A 549 -10.35 2.72 21.87
C SER A 549 -11.69 2.44 22.58
N ALA A 550 -12.13 3.33 23.47
CA ALA A 550 -13.43 3.20 24.15
C ALA A 550 -14.63 3.31 23.20
N ALA A 551 -14.52 4.02 22.08
CA ALA A 551 -15.54 4.00 21.04
C ALA A 551 -15.55 2.66 20.26
N MET A 552 -14.37 2.08 20.00
CA MET A 552 -14.27 0.87 19.16
C MET A 552 -14.95 -0.35 19.78
N ASP A 553 -15.07 -0.41 21.11
CA ASP A 553 -15.89 -1.42 21.82
C ASP A 553 -17.36 -1.46 21.35
N TYR A 554 -17.87 -0.38 20.74
CA TYR A 554 -19.26 -0.26 20.26
C TYR A 554 -19.38 -0.22 18.72
N VAL A 555 -18.29 -0.42 17.97
CA VAL A 555 -18.25 -0.22 16.52
C VAL A 555 -19.18 -1.19 15.76
N GLU A 556 -19.15 -2.49 16.11
CA GLU A 556 -19.96 -3.53 15.47
C GLU A 556 -21.47 -3.29 15.70
N HIS A 557 -21.84 -2.86 16.91
CA HIS A 557 -23.22 -2.57 17.27
C HIS A 557 -23.79 -1.29 16.67
N THR A 558 -22.92 -0.37 16.21
CA THR A 558 -23.35 0.97 15.76
C THR A 558 -23.17 1.17 14.26
N CYS A 559 -22.01 0.82 13.70
CA CYS A 559 -21.69 1.13 12.31
C CYS A 559 -22.32 0.15 11.30
N GLY A 560 -22.80 -1.01 11.75
CA GLY A 560 -23.47 -2.02 10.91
C GLY A 560 -25.00 -1.98 10.95
N ASP A 561 -25.61 -1.02 11.63
CA ASP A 561 -27.05 -1.02 11.93
C ASP A 561 -27.97 -0.59 10.76
N GLY A 562 -27.39 -0.14 9.65
CA GLY A 562 -28.13 0.36 8.48
C GLY A 562 -28.91 1.65 8.74
N SER A 563 -28.58 2.41 9.78
CA SER A 563 -29.30 3.63 10.19
C SER A 563 -28.55 4.92 9.85
N VAL A 564 -29.26 6.05 9.89
CA VAL A 564 -28.63 7.39 9.78
C VAL A 564 -27.61 7.60 10.92
N THR A 565 -27.86 7.03 12.11
CA THR A 565 -26.95 7.09 13.26
C THR A 565 -25.70 6.23 13.05
N GLY A 566 -25.82 5.07 12.40
CA GLY A 566 -24.67 4.29 11.94
C GLY A 566 -23.83 5.03 10.91
N LEU A 567 -24.45 5.66 9.91
CA LEU A 567 -23.74 6.49 8.94
C LEU A 567 -23.06 7.72 9.58
N GLN A 568 -23.71 8.40 10.53
CA GLN A 568 -23.07 9.46 11.33
C GLN A 568 -21.84 8.94 12.09
N SER A 569 -21.88 7.69 12.55
CA SER A 569 -20.79 7.03 13.27
C SER A 569 -19.62 6.67 12.34
N LEU A 570 -19.91 6.17 11.13
CA LEU A 570 -18.93 6.01 10.05
C LEU A 570 -18.30 7.35 9.62
N LEU A 571 -19.07 8.44 9.61
CA LEU A 571 -18.55 9.78 9.31
C LEU A 571 -17.66 10.34 10.44
N LEU A 572 -17.94 10.02 11.71
CA LEU A 572 -17.00 10.32 12.82
C LEU A 572 -15.68 9.55 12.67
N LEU A 573 -15.74 8.27 12.32
CA LEU A 573 -14.55 7.48 11.98
C LEU A 573 -13.77 8.08 10.81
N MET A 574 -14.46 8.55 9.76
CA MET A 574 -13.83 9.22 8.62
C MET A 574 -13.08 10.48 9.04
N VAL A 575 -13.73 11.33 9.83
CA VAL A 575 -13.09 12.54 10.37
C VAL A 575 -11.87 12.17 11.21
N TYR A 576 -11.97 11.18 12.10
CA TYR A 576 -10.86 10.75 12.93
C TYR A 576 -9.69 10.21 12.10
N ALA A 577 -9.94 9.30 11.15
CA ALA A 577 -8.91 8.73 10.27
C ALA A 577 -8.21 9.79 9.40
N LEU A 578 -8.93 10.82 8.94
CA LEU A 578 -8.33 11.94 8.22
C LEU A 578 -7.40 12.78 9.11
N HIS A 579 -7.68 12.92 10.41
CA HIS A 579 -6.87 13.70 11.35
C HIS A 579 -5.81 12.87 12.07
N ASN A 580 -5.95 11.54 12.15
CA ASN A 580 -4.98 10.62 12.74
C ASN A 580 -4.68 9.45 11.80
N PRO A 581 -3.79 9.62 10.80
CA PRO A 581 -3.45 8.56 9.84
C PRO A 581 -2.96 7.27 10.49
N SER A 582 -2.34 7.36 11.66
CA SER A 582 -1.78 6.25 12.43
C SER A 582 -2.79 5.20 12.93
N CYS A 583 -4.11 5.45 12.83
CA CYS A 583 -5.15 4.50 13.27
C CYS A 583 -5.43 3.34 12.29
N SER A 584 -4.58 3.16 11.27
CA SER A 584 -4.64 2.06 10.29
C SER A 584 -5.94 1.94 9.47
N LEU A 585 -6.86 2.91 9.57
CA LEU A 585 -8.12 2.92 8.82
C LEU A 585 -7.94 3.46 7.40
N ASN A 586 -8.23 2.60 6.42
CA ASN A 586 -8.18 2.99 5.02
C ASN A 586 -9.38 3.90 4.65
N ILE A 587 -9.11 5.21 4.52
CA ILE A 587 -10.12 6.25 4.21
C ILE A 587 -10.86 6.03 2.88
N TRP A 588 -10.30 5.28 1.94
CA TRP A 588 -11.01 4.94 0.70
C TRP A 588 -12.10 3.91 0.94
N ASN A 589 -11.78 2.81 1.61
CA ASN A 589 -12.72 1.74 1.91
C ASN A 589 -13.86 2.26 2.80
N LEU A 590 -13.52 3.07 3.81
CA LEU A 590 -14.50 3.71 4.68
C LEU A 590 -15.42 4.69 3.93
N ASN A 591 -14.91 5.43 2.94
CA ASN A 591 -15.74 6.29 2.09
C ASN A 591 -16.79 5.47 1.33
N TYR A 592 -16.42 4.29 0.81
CA TYR A 592 -17.36 3.40 0.12
C TYR A 592 -18.39 2.76 1.04
N GLN A 593 -18.05 2.49 2.31
CA GLN A 593 -19.03 2.08 3.33
C GLN A 593 -20.04 3.20 3.59
N CYS A 594 -19.58 4.46 3.76
CA CYS A 594 -20.45 5.62 3.88
C CYS A 594 -21.39 5.77 2.67
N LEU A 595 -20.88 5.61 1.45
CA LEU A 595 -21.69 5.71 0.22
C LEU A 595 -22.69 4.56 0.07
N ALA A 596 -22.32 3.33 0.45
CA ALA A 596 -23.26 2.21 0.48
C ALA A 596 -24.43 2.51 1.42
N SER A 597 -24.14 3.00 2.64
CA SER A 597 -25.17 3.43 3.59
C SER A 597 -26.01 4.60 3.07
N VAL A 598 -25.42 5.59 2.38
CA VAL A 598 -26.17 6.69 1.74
C VAL A 598 -27.21 6.16 0.76
N ILE A 599 -26.80 5.22 -0.11
CA ILE A 599 -27.67 4.63 -1.15
C ILE A 599 -28.78 3.80 -0.52
N ASP A 600 -28.45 2.94 0.45
CA ASP A 600 -29.38 2.05 1.16
C ASP A 600 -30.44 2.84 1.95
N LEU A 601 -30.02 3.89 2.65
CA LEU A 601 -30.91 4.86 3.33
C LEU A 601 -31.66 5.80 2.37
N GLY A 602 -31.34 5.77 1.08
CA GLY A 602 -31.93 6.61 0.05
C GLY A 602 -31.68 8.12 0.21
N LEU A 603 -30.59 8.53 0.88
CA LEU A 603 -30.37 9.95 1.26
C LEU A 603 -30.12 10.88 0.05
N GLN A 604 -29.79 10.31 -1.11
CA GLN A 604 -29.66 11.01 -2.40
C GLN A 604 -30.99 11.47 -3.02
N ARG A 605 -32.14 11.14 -2.40
CA ARG A 605 -33.50 11.42 -2.89
C ARG A 605 -34.30 12.31 -1.94
N ASP A 606 -35.23 13.09 -2.48
CA ASP A 606 -36.09 13.94 -1.67
C ASP A 606 -37.24 13.17 -1.03
N VAL A 607 -37.06 12.82 0.25
CA VAL A 607 -38.13 12.25 1.08
C VAL A 607 -39.34 13.18 1.25
N ARG A 608 -39.22 14.51 1.04
CA ARG A 608 -40.35 15.47 1.10
C ARG A 608 -41.36 15.27 -0.03
N ALA A 609 -40.99 14.58 -1.11
CA ALA A 609 -41.90 14.24 -2.20
C ALA A 609 -42.94 13.17 -1.81
N SER A 610 -42.67 12.36 -0.77
CA SER A 610 -43.59 11.33 -0.28
C SER A 610 -44.45 11.84 0.87
N SER A 611 -45.71 12.20 0.57
CA SER A 611 -46.73 12.49 1.60
C SER A 611 -47.11 11.27 2.46
N ALA A 612 -46.59 10.08 2.15
CA ALA A 612 -46.86 8.83 2.85
C ALA A 612 -46.13 8.69 4.21
N PHE A 613 -45.07 9.48 4.45
CA PHE A 613 -44.26 9.40 5.67
C PHE A 613 -44.18 10.76 6.37
N SER A 614 -44.64 10.83 7.63
CA SER A 614 -44.60 12.05 8.45
C SER A 614 -43.20 12.25 9.08
N ILE A 615 -42.20 12.48 8.24
CA ILE A 615 -40.80 12.69 8.66
C ILE A 615 -40.65 14.11 9.23
N SER A 616 -40.04 14.24 10.42
CA SER A 616 -39.84 15.54 11.08
C SER A 616 -38.90 16.48 10.31
N VAL A 617 -39.02 17.80 10.50
CA VAL A 617 -38.14 18.79 9.85
C VAL A 617 -36.67 18.54 10.21
N LEU A 618 -36.38 18.26 11.48
CA LEU A 618 -35.04 17.90 11.96
C LEU A 618 -34.49 16.66 11.24
N GLU A 619 -35.28 15.58 11.14
CA GLU A 619 -34.82 14.35 10.47
C GLU A 619 -34.58 14.58 8.97
N GLN A 620 -35.48 15.30 8.29
CA GLN A 620 -35.28 15.66 6.86
C GLN A 620 -33.99 16.46 6.65
N GLU A 621 -33.70 17.40 7.55
CA GLU A 621 -32.51 18.24 7.48
C GLU A 621 -31.24 17.44 7.80
N MET A 622 -31.25 16.59 8.83
CA MET A 622 -30.12 15.72 9.14
C MET A 622 -29.81 14.72 8.03
N ARG A 623 -30.83 14.10 7.41
CA ARG A 623 -30.66 13.24 6.22
C ARG A 623 -29.95 13.99 5.09
N ASN A 624 -30.32 15.26 4.87
CA ASN A 624 -29.71 16.09 3.83
C ASN A 624 -28.27 16.49 4.18
N ARG A 625 -28.00 16.93 5.41
CA ARG A 625 -26.64 17.29 5.87
C ARG A 625 -25.69 16.09 5.83
N VAL A 626 -26.13 14.93 6.31
CA VAL A 626 -25.37 13.66 6.26
C VAL A 626 -25.05 13.29 4.81
N PHE A 627 -26.02 13.37 3.89
CA PHE A 627 -25.78 13.17 2.45
C PHE A 627 -24.69 14.12 1.92
N TRP A 628 -24.79 15.43 2.18
CA TRP A 628 -23.84 16.40 1.65
C TRP A 628 -22.42 16.27 2.22
N VAL A 629 -22.27 15.84 3.48
CA VAL A 629 -20.96 15.52 4.04
C VAL A 629 -20.35 14.28 3.36
N ALA A 630 -21.11 13.18 3.23
CA ALA A 630 -20.65 11.98 2.54
C ALA A 630 -20.33 12.25 1.06
N TYR A 631 -21.18 13.01 0.37
CA TYR A 631 -20.97 13.51 -0.98
C TYR A 631 -19.63 14.26 -1.10
N THR A 632 -19.35 15.16 -0.15
CA THR A 632 -18.13 15.99 -0.11
C THR A 632 -16.88 15.16 0.15
N PHE A 633 -16.91 14.20 1.09
CA PHE A 633 -15.81 13.26 1.29
C PHE A 633 -15.53 12.44 0.03
N ASP A 634 -16.56 11.92 -0.64
CA ASP A 634 -16.42 11.23 -1.92
C ASP A 634 -15.75 12.13 -2.97
N ARG A 635 -16.16 13.40 -3.10
CA ARG A 635 -15.52 14.32 -4.07
C ARG A 635 -14.06 14.56 -3.74
N VAL A 636 -13.75 14.87 -2.48
CA VAL A 636 -12.39 15.25 -2.07
C VAL A 636 -11.44 14.04 -2.08
N ILE A 637 -11.82 12.91 -1.48
CA ILE A 637 -10.99 11.69 -1.41
C ILE A 637 -10.80 11.10 -2.82
N CYS A 638 -11.88 10.97 -3.62
CA CYS A 638 -11.75 10.47 -4.99
C CYS A 638 -10.90 11.42 -5.85
N THR A 639 -10.97 12.74 -5.67
CA THR A 639 -10.10 13.68 -6.38
C THR A 639 -8.64 13.53 -5.95
N MET A 640 -8.37 13.53 -4.64
CA MET A 640 -7.04 13.36 -4.04
C MET A 640 -6.33 12.09 -4.51
N MET A 641 -7.06 10.97 -4.61
CA MET A 641 -6.53 9.67 -5.04
C MET A 641 -6.62 9.42 -6.56
N GLY A 642 -7.26 10.33 -7.32
CA GLY A 642 -7.53 10.12 -8.75
C GLY A 642 -8.58 9.05 -9.08
N ARG A 643 -9.28 8.50 -8.07
CA ARG A 643 -10.22 7.39 -8.22
C ARG A 643 -11.59 7.86 -8.76
N PRO A 644 -12.41 6.99 -9.40
CA PRO A 644 -13.76 7.37 -9.84
C PRO A 644 -14.62 7.90 -8.68
N ILE A 645 -15.55 8.81 -8.96
CA ILE A 645 -16.53 9.28 -7.96
C ILE A 645 -17.57 8.18 -7.74
N GLY A 646 -17.87 7.84 -6.49
CA GLY A 646 -18.69 6.66 -6.16
C GLY A 646 -20.17 6.81 -6.52
N VAL A 647 -20.75 8.00 -6.35
CA VAL A 647 -22.14 8.31 -6.76
C VAL A 647 -22.14 9.47 -7.72
N ARG A 648 -22.72 9.32 -8.91
CA ARG A 648 -22.81 10.41 -9.91
C ARG A 648 -23.85 11.46 -9.53
N ASP A 649 -23.65 12.67 -10.01
CA ASP A 649 -24.49 13.83 -9.70
C ASP A 649 -25.92 13.69 -10.25
N GLU A 650 -26.12 13.03 -11.39
CA GLU A 650 -27.44 12.79 -11.99
C GLU A 650 -28.23 11.65 -11.30
N ALA A 651 -27.59 10.90 -10.40
CA ALA A 651 -28.25 9.92 -9.54
C ALA A 651 -28.84 10.56 -8.27
N CYS A 652 -28.59 11.85 -8.05
CA CYS A 652 -28.92 12.62 -6.85
C CYS A 652 -29.81 13.82 -7.19
N GLU A 653 -30.63 14.25 -6.24
CA GLU A 653 -31.48 15.46 -6.40
C GLU A 653 -30.81 16.76 -5.92
N LEU A 654 -29.58 16.65 -5.35
CA LEU A 654 -28.63 17.76 -5.08
C LEU A 654 -29.23 19.04 -4.47
N ARG A 655 -30.18 18.88 -3.54
CA ARG A 655 -30.79 19.99 -2.81
C ARG A 655 -29.94 20.37 -1.60
N PHE A 656 -29.43 21.61 -1.56
CA PHE A 656 -28.65 22.10 -0.40
C PHE A 656 -29.44 22.06 0.93
N PRO A 657 -28.75 21.90 2.08
CA PRO A 657 -29.33 22.04 3.42
C PRO A 657 -29.94 23.43 3.65
N LEU A 658 -30.83 23.54 4.64
CA LEU A 658 -31.40 24.83 5.04
C LEU A 658 -30.39 25.63 5.86
N ASP A 659 -30.20 26.91 5.53
CA ASP A 659 -29.28 27.80 6.24
C ASP A 659 -29.88 28.27 7.58
N ILE A 660 -29.97 27.33 8.52
CA ILE A 660 -30.62 27.47 9.83
C ILE A 660 -29.67 26.91 10.91
N ALA A 661 -29.55 27.61 12.03
CA ALA A 661 -28.76 27.18 13.17
C ALA A 661 -29.41 26.00 13.92
N ASP A 662 -28.61 25.11 14.51
CA ASP A 662 -29.09 23.90 15.18
C ASP A 662 -30.10 24.18 16.32
N SER A 663 -29.92 25.28 17.06
CA SER A 663 -30.89 25.73 18.08
C SER A 663 -32.30 25.92 17.54
N ASP A 664 -32.42 26.32 16.28
CA ASP A 664 -33.66 26.79 15.68
C ASP A 664 -34.40 25.63 14.98
N LEU A 665 -33.70 24.53 14.63
CA LEU A 665 -34.27 23.33 14.01
C LEU A 665 -35.30 22.61 14.89
N ILE A 666 -35.19 22.73 16.22
CA ILE A 666 -36.14 22.16 17.18
C ILE A 666 -37.43 23.00 17.26
N VAL A 667 -37.34 24.30 17.01
CA VAL A 667 -38.39 25.30 17.31
C VAL A 667 -39.13 25.77 16.04
N ALA A 668 -38.57 25.53 14.85
CA ALA A 668 -39.11 26.01 13.57
C ALA A 668 -40.47 25.40 13.16
N ASN A 669 -41.56 26.05 13.58
CA ASN A 669 -42.92 25.73 13.12
C ASN A 669 -43.16 26.06 11.63
N ASP A 670 -42.39 26.97 11.01
CA ASP A 670 -42.32 27.12 9.55
C ASP A 670 -40.88 27.44 9.11
N PRO A 671 -40.13 26.48 8.57
CA PRO A 671 -38.74 26.69 8.13
C PRO A 671 -38.58 27.62 6.91
N ARG A 672 -39.68 28.22 6.42
CA ARG A 672 -39.67 29.23 5.33
C ARG A 672 -39.65 30.67 5.82
N SER A 673 -39.67 30.93 7.12
CA SER A 673 -39.34 32.26 7.65
C SER A 673 -37.86 32.54 7.37
N GLN A 674 -37.59 33.27 6.29
CA GLN A 674 -36.24 33.57 5.81
C GLN A 674 -35.41 34.24 6.90
N HIS A 675 -34.45 33.52 7.49
CA HIS A 675 -33.40 34.13 8.27
C HIS A 675 -32.49 34.92 7.31
N ILE A 676 -32.56 36.25 7.40
CA ILE A 676 -31.84 37.18 6.51
C ILE A 676 -30.32 37.17 6.81
N GLN A 677 -29.91 36.60 7.93
CA GLN A 677 -28.52 36.57 8.39
C GLN A 677 -27.90 35.18 8.19
N PRO A 678 -26.67 35.08 7.66
CA PRO A 678 -25.95 33.80 7.50
C PRO A 678 -25.79 33.06 8.84
N SER A 679 -26.11 31.76 8.88
CA SER A 679 -25.92 30.91 10.05
C SER A 679 -24.48 30.34 10.09
N PRO A 680 -24.10 29.53 11.10
CA PRO A 680 -22.84 28.78 11.06
C PRO A 680 -22.76 27.82 9.85
N LEU A 681 -23.91 27.30 9.42
CA LEU A 681 -24.02 26.35 8.31
C LEU A 681 -23.78 26.99 6.93
N SER A 682 -23.86 28.32 6.80
CA SER A 682 -23.63 29.00 5.52
C SER A 682 -22.28 28.63 4.91
N TYR A 683 -21.23 28.45 5.73
CA TYR A 683 -19.92 28.02 5.27
C TYR A 683 -19.93 26.57 4.77
N SER A 684 -20.61 25.66 5.46
CA SER A 684 -20.74 24.26 5.03
C SER A 684 -21.52 24.17 3.72
N ILE A 685 -22.65 24.89 3.59
CA ILE A 685 -23.42 25.00 2.34
C ILE A 685 -22.55 25.57 1.21
N HIS A 686 -21.71 26.55 1.51
CA HIS A 686 -20.80 27.16 0.54
C HIS A 686 -19.75 26.14 0.05
N LEU A 687 -19.14 25.35 0.96
CA LEU A 687 -18.25 24.25 0.62
C LEU A 687 -18.95 23.12 -0.16
N PHE A 688 -20.23 22.83 0.13
CA PHE A 688 -21.03 21.86 -0.63
C PHE A 688 -21.26 22.29 -2.09
N LYS A 689 -21.46 23.60 -2.34
CA LYS A 689 -21.50 24.15 -3.70
C LYS A 689 -20.18 23.93 -4.45
N LEU A 690 -19.05 24.08 -3.76
CA LEU A 690 -17.72 23.83 -4.33
C LEU A 690 -17.47 22.35 -4.59
N ALA A 691 -17.94 21.46 -3.72
CA ALA A 691 -17.86 20.00 -3.94
C ALA A 691 -18.56 19.58 -5.24
N ARG A 692 -19.70 20.21 -5.58
CA ARG A 692 -20.39 19.99 -6.86
C ARG A 692 -19.63 20.53 -8.08
N MET A 693 -18.87 21.62 -7.95
CA MET A 693 -17.97 22.07 -9.02
C MET A 693 -16.75 21.15 -9.17
N ASN A 694 -16.23 20.58 -8.06
CA ASN A 694 -15.17 19.57 -8.09
C ASN A 694 -15.59 18.30 -8.87
N SER A 695 -16.82 17.80 -8.70
CA SER A 695 -17.30 16.65 -9.50
C SER A 695 -17.37 16.96 -10.99
N GLU A 696 -17.94 18.11 -11.37
CA GLU A 696 -17.99 18.54 -12.78
C GLU A 696 -16.59 18.69 -13.38
N ILE A 697 -15.69 19.44 -12.72
CA ILE A 697 -14.31 19.66 -13.18
C ILE A 697 -13.58 18.33 -13.33
N LYS A 698 -13.72 17.43 -12.37
CA LYS A 698 -13.08 16.11 -12.42
C LYS A 698 -13.66 15.23 -13.53
N TYR A 699 -14.98 15.25 -13.73
CA TYR A 699 -15.61 14.46 -14.77
C TYR A 699 -15.24 14.95 -16.18
N ILE A 700 -15.11 16.27 -16.36
CA ILE A 700 -14.80 16.88 -17.65
C ILE A 700 -13.30 16.87 -17.95
N MET A 701 -12.45 17.29 -17.01
CA MET A 701 -11.01 17.46 -17.26
C MET A 701 -10.17 16.20 -16.99
N HIS A 702 -10.61 15.34 -16.05
CA HIS A 702 -9.79 14.25 -15.48
C HIS A 702 -10.36 12.84 -15.70
N SER A 703 -11.46 12.70 -16.43
CA SER A 703 -11.98 11.38 -16.85
C SER A 703 -11.09 10.72 -17.91
N ILE A 704 -10.97 9.39 -17.82
CA ILE A 704 -10.28 8.57 -18.84
C ILE A 704 -11.20 8.33 -20.05
N SER A 705 -12.47 8.00 -19.83
CA SER A 705 -13.44 7.83 -20.92
C SER A 705 -13.97 9.19 -21.37
N ARG A 706 -13.77 9.51 -22.65
CA ARG A 706 -14.20 10.78 -23.27
C ARG A 706 -15.62 10.70 -23.86
N ASP A 707 -16.07 9.49 -24.21
CA ASP A 707 -17.41 9.21 -24.71
C ASP A 707 -18.41 9.16 -23.56
N THR A 708 -18.66 10.32 -22.96
CA THR A 708 -19.62 10.47 -21.88
C THR A 708 -21.05 10.42 -22.43
N PRO A 709 -22.01 9.76 -21.74
CA PRO A 709 -23.39 9.73 -22.23
C PRO A 709 -23.98 11.15 -22.28
N ALA A 710 -24.57 11.54 -23.41
CA ALA A 710 -25.10 12.89 -23.65
C ALA A 710 -26.23 13.35 -22.70
N TYR A 711 -26.69 12.48 -21.80
CA TYR A 711 -27.63 12.81 -20.73
C TYR A 711 -26.96 13.29 -19.42
N ALA A 712 -25.65 13.06 -19.26
CA ALA A 712 -24.91 13.39 -18.03
C ALA A 712 -24.53 14.87 -18.01
N TYR A 713 -23.80 15.31 -19.04
CA TYR A 713 -23.42 16.71 -19.24
C TYR A 713 -23.79 17.15 -20.66
N PRO A 714 -24.10 18.45 -20.87
CA PRO A 714 -24.25 18.99 -22.21
C PRO A 714 -22.98 18.73 -23.06
N PRO A 715 -23.11 18.41 -24.36
CA PRO A 715 -21.96 18.13 -25.20
C PRO A 715 -21.05 19.36 -25.33
N ILE A 716 -19.86 19.27 -24.73
CA ILE A 716 -18.85 20.33 -24.69
C ILE A 716 -18.22 20.48 -26.08
N ARG A 717 -18.51 21.59 -26.75
CA ARG A 717 -18.02 21.87 -28.11
C ARG A 717 -16.63 22.50 -28.13
N ASP A 718 -16.34 23.36 -27.15
CA ASP A 718 -15.04 23.99 -26.92
C ASP A 718 -14.70 23.84 -25.44
N ILE A 719 -13.64 23.08 -25.15
CA ILE A 719 -13.16 22.88 -23.78
C ILE A 719 -12.62 24.17 -23.17
N PHE A 720 -12.02 25.06 -23.96
CA PHE A 720 -11.46 26.31 -23.45
C PHE A 720 -12.56 27.32 -23.12
N SER A 721 -13.71 27.30 -23.82
CA SER A 721 -14.89 28.05 -23.40
C SER A 721 -15.41 27.54 -22.08
N TRP A 722 -15.67 26.24 -21.95
CA TRP A 722 -16.13 25.67 -20.69
C TRP A 722 -15.14 25.95 -19.53
N GLN A 723 -13.83 25.88 -19.79
CA GLN A 723 -12.82 26.19 -18.76
C GLN A 723 -12.90 27.66 -18.31
N ARG A 724 -13.09 28.62 -19.23
CA ARG A 724 -13.33 30.04 -18.89
C ARG A 724 -14.64 30.23 -18.11
N ASP A 725 -15.71 29.59 -18.53
CA ASP A 725 -17.02 29.68 -17.87
C ASP A 725 -16.96 29.09 -16.43
N MET A 726 -16.19 28.03 -16.23
CA MET A 726 -15.92 27.43 -14.92
C MET A 726 -15.01 28.32 -14.05
N ILE A 727 -13.99 28.98 -14.63
CA ILE A 727 -13.18 29.99 -13.92
C ILE A 727 -14.07 31.12 -13.39
N HIS A 728 -14.97 31.66 -14.22
CA HIS A 728 -15.93 32.68 -13.78
C HIS A 728 -16.88 32.16 -12.69
N SER A 729 -17.38 30.93 -12.82
CA SER A 729 -18.23 30.30 -11.81
C SER A 729 -17.53 30.16 -10.45
N LEU A 730 -16.23 29.83 -10.45
CA LEU A 730 -15.40 29.76 -9.24
C LEU A 730 -15.08 31.14 -8.66
N GLN A 731 -14.88 32.17 -9.51
CA GLN A 731 -14.70 33.55 -9.07
C GLN A 731 -15.98 34.12 -8.43
N ASP A 732 -17.14 33.89 -9.05
CA ASP A 732 -18.45 34.26 -8.49
C ASP A 732 -18.70 33.56 -7.15
N TRP A 733 -18.28 32.29 -7.01
CA TRP A 733 -18.31 31.57 -5.74
C TRP A 733 -17.40 32.22 -4.69
N LEU A 734 -16.15 32.57 -5.04
CA LEU A 734 -15.21 33.24 -4.14
C LEU A 734 -15.78 34.57 -3.60
N CYS A 735 -16.43 35.36 -4.47
CA CYS A 735 -17.10 36.60 -4.08
C CYS A 735 -18.32 36.39 -3.18
N GLN A 736 -18.90 35.19 -3.16
CA GLN A 736 -20.07 34.81 -2.35
C GLN A 736 -19.70 34.14 -1.01
N ILE A 737 -18.42 34.13 -0.61
CA ILE A 737 -18.02 33.61 0.72
C ILE A 737 -18.78 34.37 1.82
N PRO A 738 -19.48 33.67 2.74
CA PRO A 738 -20.24 34.31 3.81
C PRO A 738 -19.38 35.23 4.68
N GLN A 739 -19.85 36.46 4.88
CA GLN A 739 -19.19 37.47 5.70
C GLN A 739 -19.82 37.49 7.09
N ARG A 740 -19.11 36.98 8.12
CA ARG A 740 -19.54 36.99 9.52
C ARG A 740 -18.36 37.34 10.43
N SER A 741 -18.62 38.16 11.44
CA SER A 741 -17.61 38.55 12.43
C SER A 741 -17.38 37.45 13.47
N GLY A 742 -16.12 37.14 13.76
CA GLY A 742 -15.73 36.19 14.80
C GLY A 742 -14.65 35.21 14.35
N ARG A 743 -13.77 34.80 15.27
CA ARG A 743 -12.54 34.04 14.96
C ARG A 743 -12.80 32.76 14.15
N ASP A 744 -13.82 31.98 14.50
CA ASP A 744 -14.14 30.74 13.78
C ASP A 744 -14.75 31.02 12.39
N CYS A 745 -15.46 32.13 12.22
CA CYS A 745 -15.98 32.57 10.91
C CYS A 745 -14.85 33.06 10.01
N GLU A 746 -13.89 33.82 10.56
CA GLU A 746 -12.67 34.25 9.85
C GLU A 746 -11.85 33.04 9.38
N ARG A 747 -11.65 32.03 10.25
CA ARG A 747 -11.03 30.74 9.89
C ARG A 747 -11.78 30.05 8.75
N MET A 748 -13.11 29.96 8.83
CA MET A 748 -13.92 29.29 7.81
C MET A 748 -13.93 30.05 6.47
N ALA A 749 -13.99 31.38 6.49
CA ALA A 749 -13.86 32.20 5.30
C ALA A 749 -12.49 32.01 4.63
N GLN A 750 -11.41 31.96 5.42
CA GLN A 750 -10.08 31.68 4.91
C GLN A 750 -9.95 30.25 4.34
N LEU A 751 -10.54 29.25 5.01
CA LEU A 751 -10.61 27.88 4.48
C LEU A 751 -11.35 27.83 3.13
N CYS A 752 -12.44 28.59 2.97
CA CYS A 752 -13.16 28.67 1.69
C CYS A 752 -12.26 29.22 0.58
N LYS A 753 -11.49 30.28 0.82
CA LYS A 753 -10.50 30.80 -0.15
C LYS A 753 -9.47 29.72 -0.52
N ILE A 754 -8.87 29.06 0.47
CA ILE A 754 -7.88 27.98 0.26
C ILE A 754 -8.46 26.89 -0.66
N ARG A 755 -9.71 26.45 -0.40
CA ARG A 755 -10.39 25.45 -1.25
C ARG A 755 -10.70 25.97 -2.66
N TYR A 756 -11.00 27.27 -2.84
CA TYR A 756 -11.08 27.87 -4.18
C TYR A 756 -9.75 27.75 -4.93
N HIS A 757 -8.62 28.13 -4.32
CA HIS A 757 -7.31 28.01 -4.98
C HIS A 757 -6.97 26.55 -5.32
N GLU A 758 -7.35 25.59 -4.46
CA GLU A 758 -7.17 24.15 -4.71
C GLU A 758 -7.95 23.66 -5.94
N ILE A 759 -9.19 24.08 -6.09
CA ILE A 759 -10.03 23.73 -7.25
C ILE A 759 -9.57 24.48 -8.52
N MET A 760 -9.08 25.70 -8.41
CA MET A 760 -8.44 26.41 -9.53
C MET A 760 -7.17 25.68 -10.01
N ILE A 761 -6.33 25.17 -9.10
CA ILE A 761 -5.17 24.33 -9.46
C ILE A 761 -5.63 23.04 -10.16
N LEU A 762 -6.69 22.39 -9.68
CA LEU A 762 -7.28 21.20 -10.31
C LEU A 762 -7.74 21.46 -11.75
N LEU A 763 -8.30 22.66 -12.02
CA LEU A 763 -8.82 23.08 -13.32
C LEU A 763 -7.74 23.56 -14.31
N LEU A 764 -6.68 24.19 -13.82
CA LEU A 764 -5.68 24.88 -14.66
C LEU A 764 -4.41 24.07 -14.93
N ARG A 765 -4.05 23.13 -14.05
CA ARG A 765 -2.87 22.27 -14.26
C ARG A 765 -3.08 21.28 -15.43
N PRO A 766 -2.00 20.68 -15.98
CA PRO A 766 -2.10 19.67 -17.02
C PRO A 766 -3.06 18.53 -16.66
N SER A 767 -3.89 18.13 -17.62
CA SER A 767 -4.98 17.16 -17.45
C SER A 767 -5.11 16.23 -18.67
N PRO A 768 -5.80 15.08 -18.57
CA PRO A 768 -6.09 14.21 -19.72
C PRO A 768 -6.77 14.89 -20.91
N VAL A 769 -7.55 15.94 -20.68
CA VAL A 769 -8.23 16.71 -21.74
C VAL A 769 -7.41 17.90 -22.23
N ILE A 770 -6.65 18.56 -21.35
CA ILE A 770 -5.68 19.60 -21.72
C ILE A 770 -4.27 19.19 -21.21
N PRO A 771 -3.53 18.34 -21.94
CA PRO A 771 -2.20 17.86 -21.51
C PRO A 771 -1.12 18.95 -21.55
N HIS A 772 -1.34 19.97 -22.38
CA HIS A 772 -0.46 21.12 -22.56
C HIS A 772 -1.28 22.42 -22.50
N PRO A 773 -1.58 22.94 -21.29
CA PRO A 773 -2.22 24.23 -21.11
C PRO A 773 -1.42 25.38 -21.78
N PRO A 774 -2.06 26.48 -22.20
CA PRO A 774 -1.37 27.67 -22.67
C PRO A 774 -0.59 28.35 -21.52
N GLU A 775 0.43 29.14 -21.84
CA GLU A 775 1.28 29.83 -20.84
C GLU A 775 0.47 30.69 -19.87
N GLU A 776 -0.59 31.35 -20.33
CA GLU A 776 -1.50 32.14 -19.49
C GLU A 776 -2.15 31.29 -18.37
N SER A 777 -2.55 30.04 -18.68
CA SER A 777 -3.09 29.11 -17.69
C SER A 777 -2.04 28.64 -16.70
N PHE A 778 -0.78 28.50 -17.12
CA PHE A 778 0.33 28.16 -16.21
C PHE A 778 0.68 29.31 -15.27
N ASP A 779 0.75 30.54 -15.77
CA ASP A 779 1.00 31.73 -14.96
C ASP A 779 -0.13 31.92 -13.93
N LEU A 780 -1.40 31.74 -14.33
CA LEU A 780 -2.54 31.75 -13.41
C LEU A 780 -2.46 30.61 -12.37
N CYS A 781 -2.17 29.38 -12.81
CA CYS A 781 -2.05 28.21 -11.93
C CYS A 781 -0.94 28.38 -10.87
N PHE A 782 0.19 29.00 -11.26
CA PHE A 782 1.28 29.38 -10.36
C PHE A 782 0.80 30.32 -9.25
N HIS A 783 0.06 31.38 -9.58
CA HIS A 783 -0.48 32.31 -8.58
C HIS A 783 -1.44 31.60 -7.61
N HIS A 784 -2.34 30.74 -8.10
CA HIS A 784 -3.21 29.95 -7.21
C HIS A 784 -2.43 28.99 -6.30
N ALA A 785 -1.33 28.40 -6.76
CA ALA A 785 -0.46 27.57 -5.93
C ALA A 785 0.23 28.36 -4.80
N VAL A 786 0.73 29.56 -5.11
CA VAL A 786 1.31 30.50 -4.13
C VAL A 786 0.26 30.93 -3.10
N ASP A 787 -0.91 31.36 -3.54
CA ASP A 787 -1.97 31.87 -2.66
C ASP A 787 -2.55 30.77 -1.76
N LEU A 788 -2.70 29.54 -2.26
CA LEU A 788 -3.10 28.39 -1.44
C LEU A 788 -2.12 28.18 -0.29
N LEU A 789 -0.82 28.22 -0.59
CA LEU A 789 0.24 27.98 0.39
C LEU A 789 0.32 29.11 1.43
N ARG A 790 0.23 30.37 0.99
CA ARG A 790 0.15 31.54 1.87
C ARG A 790 -1.10 31.51 2.75
N GLY A 791 -2.24 31.09 2.20
CA GLY A 791 -3.49 30.89 2.93
C GLY A 791 -3.36 29.87 4.07
N PHE A 792 -2.75 28.71 3.81
CA PHE A 792 -2.39 27.76 4.86
C PHE A 792 -1.39 28.33 5.87
N GLY A 793 -0.41 29.13 5.42
CA GLY A 793 0.53 29.87 6.26
C GLY A 793 -0.12 30.89 7.21
N GLU A 794 -1.26 31.48 6.84
CA GLU A 794 -2.05 32.36 7.72
C GLU A 794 -2.83 31.55 8.78
N LEU A 795 -3.42 30.42 8.40
CA LEU A 795 -4.05 29.51 9.36
C LEU A 795 -3.03 28.92 10.35
N TYR A 796 -1.83 28.58 9.89
CA TYR A 796 -0.75 28.07 10.74
C TYR A 796 -0.27 29.14 11.72
N ARG A 797 0.10 30.34 11.24
CA ARG A 797 0.58 31.45 12.10
C ARG A 797 -0.45 31.93 13.13
N SER A 798 -1.75 31.80 12.84
CA SER A 798 -2.83 32.15 13.78
C SER A 798 -3.20 31.02 14.77
N GLY A 799 -2.51 29.88 14.70
CA GLY A 799 -2.83 28.69 15.52
C GLY A 799 -4.24 28.15 15.25
N SER A 800 -4.71 28.27 14.01
CA SER A 800 -6.08 27.92 13.60
C SER A 800 -6.14 26.84 12.51
N LEU A 801 -4.98 26.30 12.10
CA LEU A 801 -4.88 25.21 11.12
C LEU A 801 -5.21 23.87 11.75
N LEU A 802 -6.20 23.17 11.20
CA LEU A 802 -6.55 21.80 11.59
C LEU A 802 -5.66 20.80 10.84
N TYR A 803 -4.88 20.00 11.57
CA TYR A 803 -3.93 19.07 10.98
C TYR A 803 -4.66 17.80 10.51
N ASN A 804 -4.64 17.52 9.21
CA ASN A 804 -5.21 16.32 8.59
C ASN A 804 -4.51 15.95 7.28
N ARG A 805 -4.72 14.72 6.80
CA ARG A 805 -4.12 14.13 5.59
C ARG A 805 -4.35 14.97 4.34
N LEU A 806 -5.50 15.62 4.21
CA LEU A 806 -5.84 16.48 3.06
C LEU A 806 -4.92 17.71 3.00
N VAL A 807 -4.67 18.39 4.13
CA VAL A 807 -3.80 19.57 4.18
C VAL A 807 -2.38 19.24 3.71
N VAL A 808 -1.85 18.08 4.09
CA VAL A 808 -0.51 17.63 3.67
C VAL A 808 -0.46 17.42 2.16
N HIS A 809 -1.46 16.76 1.57
CA HIS A 809 -1.59 16.59 0.12
C HIS A 809 -1.72 17.94 -0.61
N SER A 810 -2.61 18.84 -0.15
CA SER A 810 -2.81 20.15 -0.77
C SER A 810 -1.53 20.99 -0.82
N ILE A 811 -0.74 21.00 0.27
CA ILE A 811 0.53 21.74 0.39
C ILE A 811 1.62 21.13 -0.50
N LEU A 812 1.77 19.80 -0.49
CA LEU A 812 2.74 19.10 -1.34
C LEU A 812 2.43 19.35 -2.82
N LEU A 813 1.16 19.21 -3.19
CA LEU A 813 0.70 19.40 -4.57
C LEU A 813 0.88 20.84 -5.05
N SER A 814 0.52 21.85 -4.25
CA SER A 814 0.73 23.25 -4.66
C SER A 814 2.22 23.58 -4.79
N THR A 815 3.06 23.06 -3.91
CA THR A 815 4.51 23.26 -4.00
C THR A 815 5.08 22.64 -5.28
N PHE A 816 4.65 21.43 -5.66
CA PHE A 816 5.01 20.82 -6.94
C PHE A 816 4.48 21.58 -8.16
N VAL A 817 3.26 22.13 -8.09
CA VAL A 817 2.70 22.96 -9.17
C VAL A 817 3.48 24.25 -9.34
N MET A 818 3.84 24.90 -8.23
CA MET A 818 4.66 26.11 -8.21
C MET A 818 6.04 25.86 -8.82
N LEU A 819 6.73 24.79 -8.41
CA LEU A 819 8.01 24.33 -8.98
C LEU A 819 7.90 24.08 -10.49
N TYR A 820 6.86 23.36 -10.93
CA TYR A 820 6.67 23.04 -12.34
C TYR A 820 6.48 24.28 -13.22
N CYS A 821 5.64 25.23 -12.80
CA CYS A 821 5.42 26.44 -13.58
C CYS A 821 6.71 27.26 -13.73
N ILE A 822 7.55 27.34 -12.68
CA ILE A 822 8.88 27.96 -12.76
C ILE A 822 9.77 27.21 -13.77
N TRP A 823 9.80 25.88 -13.73
CA TRP A 823 10.69 25.10 -14.62
C TRP A 823 10.19 25.04 -16.07
N LYS A 824 8.88 25.15 -16.30
CA LYS A 824 8.28 24.98 -17.62
C LYS A 824 8.05 26.29 -18.37
N VAL A 825 7.87 27.41 -17.66
CA VAL A 825 7.51 28.72 -18.24
C VAL A 825 8.58 29.75 -17.86
N PRO A 826 9.54 30.05 -18.77
CA PRO A 826 10.62 31.01 -18.50
C PRO A 826 10.13 32.41 -18.13
N SER A 827 8.97 32.84 -18.65
CA SER A 827 8.35 34.12 -18.35
C SER A 827 7.81 34.19 -16.90
N THR A 828 7.35 33.08 -16.33
CA THR A 828 7.00 32.96 -14.90
C THR A 828 8.26 32.95 -14.04
N ALA A 829 9.28 32.18 -14.41
CA ALA A 829 10.57 32.15 -13.70
C ALA A 829 11.21 33.55 -13.59
N ALA A 830 11.18 34.35 -14.67
CA ALA A 830 11.71 35.71 -14.70
C ALA A 830 10.94 36.72 -13.83
N LYS A 831 9.69 36.44 -13.45
CA LYS A 831 8.90 37.26 -12.50
C LYS A 831 9.17 36.88 -11.04
N CYS A 832 9.67 35.67 -10.78
CA CYS A 832 9.82 35.14 -9.43
C CYS A 832 10.96 35.81 -8.66
N ARG A 833 10.63 36.47 -7.54
CA ARG A 833 11.63 36.98 -6.60
C ARG A 833 12.11 35.86 -5.68
N VAL A 834 13.39 35.54 -5.73
CA VAL A 834 14.01 34.46 -4.93
C VAL A 834 13.65 34.54 -3.44
N ASN A 835 13.67 35.73 -2.85
CA ASN A 835 13.35 35.92 -1.42
C ASN A 835 11.88 35.62 -1.07
N GLU A 836 10.94 35.96 -1.95
CA GLU A 836 9.52 35.71 -1.74
C GLU A 836 9.23 34.21 -1.91
N LEU A 837 9.77 33.61 -2.98
CA LEU A 837 9.67 32.18 -3.25
C LEU A 837 10.32 31.34 -2.13
N ALA A 838 11.45 31.77 -1.58
CA ALA A 838 12.06 31.14 -0.42
C ALA A 838 11.19 31.25 0.84
N ALA A 839 10.48 32.37 1.06
CA ALA A 839 9.54 32.50 2.17
C ALA A 839 8.31 31.58 2.00
N ASP A 840 7.83 31.40 0.76
CA ASP A 840 6.75 30.46 0.44
C ASP A 840 7.20 29.00 0.68
N PHE A 841 8.37 28.58 0.17
CA PHE A 841 8.93 27.25 0.47
C PHE A 841 9.16 27.02 1.97
N ASN A 842 9.72 27.98 2.70
CA ASN A 842 9.85 27.89 4.15
C ASN A 842 8.48 27.74 4.83
N THR A 843 7.42 28.36 4.29
CA THR A 843 6.06 28.21 4.82
C THR A 843 5.55 26.77 4.66
N SER A 844 5.74 26.13 3.49
CA SER A 844 5.34 24.72 3.32
C SER A 844 6.17 23.80 4.22
N GLN A 845 7.49 23.96 4.27
CA GLN A 845 8.36 23.15 5.13
C GLN A 845 7.98 23.26 6.61
N ASN A 846 7.71 24.47 7.11
CA ASN A 846 7.34 24.69 8.52
C ASN A 846 6.00 24.00 8.88
N ILE A 847 5.01 24.07 8.00
CA ILE A 847 3.71 23.41 8.23
C ILE A 847 3.88 21.89 8.20
N LEU A 848 4.55 21.36 7.16
CA LEU A 848 4.81 19.93 7.02
C LEU A 848 5.63 19.38 8.20
N SER A 849 6.63 20.12 8.68
CA SER A 849 7.41 19.75 9.87
C SER A 849 6.59 19.76 11.16
N SER A 850 5.64 20.69 11.32
CA SER A 850 4.79 20.72 12.53
C SER A 850 3.72 19.62 12.51
N ILE A 851 3.21 19.25 11.34
CA ILE A 851 2.35 18.07 11.19
C ILE A 851 3.17 16.79 11.41
N GLY A 852 4.43 16.78 10.96
CA GLY A 852 5.42 15.72 11.15
C GLY A 852 5.83 15.44 12.60
N GLU A 853 5.44 16.28 13.56
CA GLU A 853 5.52 15.96 14.99
C GLU A 853 4.58 14.78 15.38
N TYR A 854 3.54 14.51 14.58
CA TYR A 854 2.45 13.59 14.92
C TYR A 854 2.34 12.35 14.01
N TRP A 855 2.77 12.43 12.75
CA TRP A 855 2.83 11.29 11.84
C TRP A 855 3.93 11.45 10.78
N THR A 856 4.61 10.35 10.44
CA THR A 856 5.91 10.34 9.74
C THR A 856 5.85 10.78 8.28
N GLU A 857 4.70 10.59 7.63
CA GLU A 857 4.47 10.81 6.20
C GLU A 857 4.61 12.30 5.84
N ALA A 858 4.26 13.19 6.78
CA ALA A 858 4.44 14.64 6.63
C ALA A 858 5.92 15.07 6.67
N ASN A 859 6.79 14.35 7.38
CA ASN A 859 8.24 14.60 7.33
C ASN A 859 8.82 14.22 5.97
N ARG A 860 8.41 13.07 5.39
CA ARG A 860 8.85 12.70 4.02
C ARG A 860 8.41 13.72 2.97
N ALA A 861 7.20 14.29 3.10
CA ALA A 861 6.76 15.40 2.24
C ALA A 861 7.58 16.68 2.44
N ARG A 862 7.94 17.03 3.69
CA ARG A 862 8.83 18.16 4.00
C ARG A 862 10.18 18.00 3.31
N ASP A 863 10.80 16.84 3.45
CA ASP A 863 12.14 16.54 2.94
C ASP A 863 12.16 16.60 1.40
N CYS A 864 11.12 16.05 0.77
CA CYS A 864 10.90 16.16 -0.66
C CYS A 864 10.78 17.62 -1.13
N VAL A 865 10.05 18.46 -0.39
CA VAL A 865 9.93 19.90 -0.69
C VAL A 865 11.27 20.62 -0.53
N ASP A 866 12.07 20.28 0.49
CA ASP A 866 13.39 20.88 0.72
C ASP A 866 14.39 20.57 -0.41
N GLU A 867 14.45 19.32 -0.90
CA GLU A 867 15.33 18.98 -2.03
C GLU A 867 15.00 19.83 -3.28
N PHE A 868 13.73 19.89 -3.70
CA PHE A 868 13.36 20.60 -4.94
C PHE A 868 13.35 22.12 -4.83
N SER A 869 13.00 22.67 -3.66
CA SER A 869 13.07 24.12 -3.43
C SER A 869 14.51 24.61 -3.49
N ASN A 870 15.45 23.93 -2.83
CA ASN A 870 16.87 24.29 -2.85
C ASN A 870 17.47 24.25 -4.27
N VAL A 871 17.19 23.18 -5.05
CA VAL A 871 17.62 23.09 -6.46
C VAL A 871 17.08 24.25 -7.30
N THR A 872 15.82 24.66 -7.07
CA THR A 872 15.18 25.75 -7.83
C THR A 872 15.74 27.12 -7.46
N LEU A 873 15.89 27.41 -6.16
CA LEU A 873 16.44 28.68 -5.67
C LEU A 873 17.89 28.89 -6.13
N GLN A 874 18.72 27.85 -6.09
CA GLN A 874 20.11 27.92 -6.59
C GLN A 874 20.18 28.26 -8.09
N ARG A 875 19.29 27.69 -8.92
CA ARG A 875 19.22 27.98 -10.36
C ARG A 875 18.80 29.43 -10.64
N LEU A 876 17.80 29.94 -9.92
CA LEU A 876 17.37 31.34 -10.06
C LEU A 876 18.49 32.32 -9.65
N LEU A 877 19.18 32.06 -8.53
CA LEU A 877 20.34 32.85 -8.11
C LEU A 877 21.51 32.80 -9.10
N GLY A 878 21.74 31.64 -9.74
CA GLY A 878 22.74 31.50 -10.81
C GLY A 878 22.41 32.35 -12.04
N ASN A 879 21.13 32.39 -12.43
CA ASN A 879 20.66 33.23 -13.54
C ASN A 879 20.74 34.74 -13.21
N ASP A 880 20.46 35.14 -11.97
CA ASP A 880 20.67 36.53 -11.51
C ASP A 880 22.15 36.95 -11.59
N GLN A 881 23.08 36.05 -11.25
CA GLN A 881 24.52 36.34 -11.39
C GLN A 881 24.98 36.33 -12.87
N ALA A 882 24.42 35.46 -13.71
CA ALA A 882 24.73 35.42 -15.15
C ALA A 882 24.18 36.65 -15.90
N THR A 883 23.04 37.19 -15.48
CA THR A 883 22.48 38.44 -16.03
C THR A 883 23.22 39.66 -15.50
N ALA A 884 23.53 39.74 -14.20
CA ALA A 884 24.31 40.83 -13.60
C ALA A 884 25.74 40.92 -14.18
N SER A 885 26.39 39.79 -14.47
CA SER A 885 27.72 39.75 -15.09
C SER A 885 27.71 40.07 -16.60
N ARG A 886 26.58 39.88 -17.29
CA ARG A 886 26.37 40.39 -18.67
C ARG A 886 26.08 41.90 -18.70
N SER A 887 25.61 42.50 -17.60
CA SER A 887 25.47 43.94 -17.43
C SER A 887 26.72 44.59 -16.80
N SER A 888 27.85 44.54 -17.49
CA SER A 888 29.02 45.40 -17.17
C SER A 888 29.50 46.10 -18.44
N PRO A 889 29.64 47.44 -18.45
CA PRO A 889 29.71 48.21 -19.69
C PRO A 889 31.06 48.11 -20.38
N ILE A 890 31.02 48.14 -21.72
CA ILE A 890 32.18 48.19 -22.60
C ILE A 890 33.10 49.36 -22.22
N ALA A 891 34.36 49.06 -21.92
CA ALA A 891 35.34 50.05 -21.47
C ALA A 891 35.67 51.06 -22.59
N ASN A 892 35.35 52.33 -22.36
CA ASN A 892 35.86 53.45 -23.16
C ASN A 892 36.99 54.16 -22.42
N ARG A 893 38.12 54.33 -23.11
CA ARG A 893 39.35 54.95 -22.57
C ARG A 893 39.22 56.48 -22.46
N THR A 894 39.32 57.03 -21.25
CA THR A 894 39.92 58.36 -21.05
C THR A 894 40.54 58.55 -19.65
N ARG A 895 41.38 59.60 -19.53
CA ARG A 895 42.34 59.86 -18.43
C ARG A 895 41.70 60.50 -17.17
N PRO A 896 42.42 60.54 -16.01
CA PRO A 896 41.83 60.76 -14.69
C PRO A 896 41.70 62.23 -14.26
N HIS A 897 40.83 62.52 -13.29
CA HIS A 897 40.84 63.74 -12.48
C HIS A 897 40.45 63.50 -11.01
N LEU A 898 40.81 64.45 -10.14
CA LEU A 898 40.93 64.36 -8.68
C LEU A 898 39.63 64.63 -7.89
N GLY A 899 39.59 64.17 -6.63
CA GLY A 899 38.72 64.66 -5.53
C GLY A 899 38.29 63.52 -4.59
N ASN A 900 38.68 63.43 -3.30
CA ASN A 900 38.23 64.22 -2.12
C ASN A 900 36.68 64.29 -2.02
N THR A 901 35.99 64.06 -0.88
CA THR A 901 36.37 63.81 0.55
C THR A 901 35.11 63.46 1.37
N HIS A 902 35.26 62.79 2.53
CA HIS A 902 34.35 62.81 3.72
C HIS A 902 32.87 62.37 3.56
N ALA A 903 32.31 61.46 4.40
CA ALA A 903 31.82 61.64 5.78
C ALA A 903 30.64 62.64 5.88
N SER A 904 29.55 62.44 6.65
CA SER A 904 29.14 61.39 7.61
C SER A 904 27.64 61.57 7.98
N SER A 905 27.11 60.77 8.92
CA SER A 905 26.03 61.12 9.89
C SER A 905 24.59 61.35 9.36
N SER A 906 23.50 61.03 10.09
CA SER A 906 23.31 60.26 11.36
C SER A 906 21.81 60.12 11.69
N SER A 907 21.47 59.30 12.72
CA SER A 907 20.40 59.51 13.73
C SER A 907 18.92 59.51 13.26
N THR A 908 17.89 59.02 13.97
CA THR A 908 17.66 58.57 15.38
C THR A 908 16.35 57.74 15.36
N GLU A 909 16.16 56.56 15.98
CA GLU A 909 15.85 56.29 17.42
C GLU A 909 14.85 57.29 18.09
N ILE A 910 13.80 56.93 18.86
CA ILE A 910 13.37 55.64 19.44
C ILE A 910 11.89 55.67 19.99
N HIS A 911 11.22 54.50 20.08
CA HIS A 911 10.08 54.07 20.95
C HIS A 911 8.61 54.63 20.94
N ARG A 912 7.66 53.66 20.75
CA ARG A 912 6.45 53.26 21.57
C ARG A 912 5.34 54.30 21.92
N ASP A 913 4.04 53.97 22.01
CA ASP A 913 3.33 52.67 22.13
C ASP A 913 1.89 52.65 21.51
N ILE A 914 1.48 51.46 21.05
CA ILE A 914 0.15 50.78 21.10
C ILE A 914 -1.16 51.64 21.17
N SER A 915 -1.99 51.63 20.10
CA SER A 915 -3.28 50.86 19.99
C SER A 915 -4.25 51.30 18.85
N ARG A 916 -4.87 50.31 18.15
CA ARG A 916 -6.18 50.30 17.41
C ARG A 916 -6.54 51.50 16.47
N ALA A 917 -6.92 51.37 15.19
CA ALA A 917 -7.85 50.42 14.56
C ALA A 917 -7.94 50.56 13.01
N ASN A 918 -8.24 49.44 12.33
CA ASN A 918 -9.06 49.17 11.11
C ASN A 918 -9.17 50.09 9.87
N ALA A 919 -9.38 49.40 8.74
CA ALA A 919 -9.85 49.82 7.40
C ALA A 919 -8.87 50.68 6.59
N ASP A 920 -8.41 50.25 5.41
CA ASP A 920 -9.20 50.08 4.18
C ASP A 920 -8.44 49.22 3.15
N TYR A 921 -9.12 48.49 2.26
CA TYR A 921 -8.62 47.97 0.97
C TYR A 921 -9.72 47.20 0.22
N GLY A 922 -10.15 47.69 -0.94
CA GLY A 922 -11.24 47.07 -1.69
C GLY A 922 -11.61 47.72 -3.03
N GLN A 923 -10.61 48.18 -3.81
CA GLN A 923 -10.85 48.67 -5.17
C GLN A 923 -9.72 48.21 -6.10
N VAL A 924 -9.95 47.12 -6.84
CA VAL A 924 -9.07 46.67 -7.93
C VAL A 924 -9.66 47.21 -9.22
N ASP A 925 -8.90 48.05 -9.91
CA ASP A 925 -9.36 48.77 -11.10
C ASP A 925 -9.40 47.86 -12.33
N SER A 926 -10.41 48.06 -13.17
CA SER A 926 -10.70 47.21 -14.32
C SER A 926 -10.04 47.75 -15.59
N LYS A 927 -9.17 46.95 -16.23
CA LYS A 927 -8.81 47.03 -17.65
C LYS A 927 -7.90 45.87 -18.05
N ILE A 928 -8.37 45.03 -18.96
CA ILE A 928 -7.71 44.68 -20.23
C ILE A 928 -8.77 43.97 -21.10
N HIS A 929 -9.22 44.69 -22.13
CA HIS A 929 -10.01 44.15 -23.23
C HIS A 929 -9.74 45.01 -24.46
N GLN A 930 -8.93 44.50 -25.37
CA GLN A 930 -8.90 44.98 -26.76
C GLN A 930 -8.30 43.90 -27.67
N GLN A 931 -9.10 43.45 -28.63
CA GLN A 931 -8.64 42.68 -29.80
C GLN A 931 -7.75 43.57 -30.67
N LEU A 932 -6.72 43.00 -31.29
CA LEU A 932 -6.15 43.49 -32.56
C LEU A 932 -5.61 42.33 -33.39
N ASP A 933 -5.80 42.42 -34.70
CA ASP A 933 -5.45 41.41 -35.71
C ASP A 933 -3.97 41.44 -36.16
N TYR A 934 -3.50 40.28 -36.61
CA TYR A 934 -2.42 39.99 -37.57
C TYR A 934 -1.30 41.03 -37.85
N THR A 935 -0.05 40.59 -37.68
CA THR A 935 0.94 40.51 -38.79
C THR A 935 1.99 39.45 -38.47
N GLU A 936 2.35 38.62 -39.45
CA GLU A 936 3.57 37.80 -39.38
C GLU A 936 4.80 38.72 -39.38
N ASN A 937 5.77 38.47 -38.49
CA ASN A 937 7.07 39.12 -38.57
C ASN A 937 8.19 38.15 -38.19
N THR A 938 8.91 37.67 -39.20
CA THR A 938 10.07 36.79 -39.04
C THR A 938 11.31 37.58 -38.62
N ALA A 939 11.93 37.19 -37.50
CA ALA A 939 13.38 37.20 -37.20
C ALA A 939 13.66 37.57 -35.73
N GLY A 940 14.56 36.83 -35.09
CA GLY A 940 15.07 37.14 -33.76
C GLY A 940 15.12 35.95 -32.80
N THR A 941 15.90 34.91 -33.13
CA THR A 941 16.22 33.84 -32.18
C THR A 941 17.09 34.39 -31.05
N HIS A 942 16.45 34.86 -29.98
CA HIS A 942 17.09 34.99 -28.68
C HIS A 942 17.01 33.63 -27.97
N ASP A 943 18.16 33.01 -27.75
CA ASP A 943 18.28 31.76 -27.00
C ASP A 943 17.95 31.97 -25.52
N TYR A 944 16.65 31.96 -25.20
CA TYR A 944 16.17 31.73 -23.85
C TYR A 944 16.31 30.25 -23.54
N ILE A 945 17.28 29.92 -22.69
CA ILE A 945 17.53 28.55 -22.23
C ILE A 945 16.24 28.03 -21.56
N ASN A 946 15.64 27.01 -22.16
CA ASN A 946 14.47 26.34 -21.62
C ASN A 946 14.91 25.53 -20.38
N LEU A 947 14.52 26.00 -19.19
CA LEU A 947 14.89 25.43 -17.88
C LEU A 947 14.54 23.93 -17.74
N PHE A 948 13.61 23.44 -18.56
CA PHE A 948 13.22 22.04 -18.63
C PHE A 948 14.19 21.18 -19.45
N ASP A 949 14.83 21.74 -20.49
CA ASP A 949 15.72 20.99 -21.39
C ASP A 949 17.08 20.72 -20.73
N ASP A 950 17.59 21.66 -19.92
CA ASP A 950 18.78 21.46 -19.07
C ASP A 950 18.59 20.31 -18.07
N PHE A 951 17.35 20.08 -17.61
CA PHE A 951 17.01 18.99 -16.70
C PHE A 951 16.99 17.62 -17.42
N LEU A 952 16.53 17.59 -18.67
CA LEU A 952 16.57 16.40 -19.53
C LEU A 952 17.99 16.07 -20.03
N GLN A 953 18.85 17.07 -20.21
CA GLN A 953 20.23 16.89 -20.68
C GLN A 953 21.18 16.35 -19.58
N GLY A 954 20.80 16.41 -18.30
CA GLY A 954 21.45 15.67 -17.22
C GLY A 954 22.77 16.25 -16.70
N ASP A 955 23.15 17.46 -17.11
CA ASP A 955 24.45 18.08 -16.81
C ASP A 955 24.56 18.75 -15.42
N PHE A 956 23.55 18.63 -14.55
CA PHE A 956 23.58 19.24 -13.22
C PHE A 956 24.30 18.37 -12.17
N GLN A 957 25.54 18.72 -11.84
CA GLN A 957 26.29 18.12 -10.73
C GLN A 957 25.61 18.44 -9.39
N GLY A 958 25.09 17.40 -8.73
CA GLY A 958 24.53 17.48 -7.37
C GLY A 958 23.09 16.96 -7.21
N TRP A 959 22.36 16.73 -8.31
CA TRP A 959 20.99 16.22 -8.24
C TRP A 959 20.94 14.68 -8.11
N SER A 960 20.27 14.18 -7.07
CA SER A 960 20.08 12.75 -6.78
C SER A 960 19.04 12.09 -7.70
N GLY A 961 17.96 12.81 -8.02
CA GLY A 961 16.67 12.24 -8.41
C GLY A 961 15.81 11.98 -7.18
N MET A 962 14.48 12.09 -7.26
CA MET A 962 13.63 11.84 -6.08
C MET A 962 13.83 10.38 -5.63
N PRO A 963 14.17 10.10 -4.37
CA PRO A 963 14.51 8.73 -3.96
C PRO A 963 13.34 7.74 -4.05
N ASP A 964 12.11 8.19 -3.82
CA ASP A 964 10.92 7.33 -3.78
C ASP A 964 9.60 8.14 -3.84
N ILE A 965 9.23 8.60 -5.04
CA ILE A 965 7.93 9.27 -5.26
C ILE A 965 6.74 8.31 -5.04
N ASP A 966 6.98 7.03 -5.29
CA ASP A 966 5.98 5.98 -5.24
C ASP A 966 5.63 5.70 -3.77
N GLY A 967 6.60 5.46 -2.89
CA GLY A 967 6.35 5.25 -1.46
C GLY A 967 5.88 6.50 -0.72
N LEU A 968 6.31 7.71 -1.14
CA LEU A 968 5.73 8.96 -0.63
C LEU A 968 4.21 9.00 -0.92
N MET A 969 3.81 8.61 -2.12
CA MET A 969 2.41 8.62 -2.52
C MET A 969 1.65 7.37 -2.03
N TRP A 970 2.32 6.26 -1.70
CA TRP A 970 1.74 5.13 -0.95
C TRP A 970 1.22 5.61 0.39
N GLU A 971 2.10 6.24 1.16
CA GLU A 971 1.87 6.84 2.48
C GLU A 971 0.82 7.96 2.45
N PHE A 972 0.56 8.60 1.29
CA PHE A 972 -0.55 9.54 1.14
C PHE A 972 -1.91 8.90 0.81
N PHE A 973 -1.94 7.64 0.36
CA PHE A 973 -3.16 6.98 -0.14
C PHE A 973 -3.59 5.72 0.62
N HIS A 974 -2.72 5.11 1.42
CA HIS A 974 -3.02 3.93 2.23
C HIS A 974 -2.78 4.30 3.70
#